data_AF-A0A967AYD9-F1
#
_entry.id   AF-A0A967AYD9-F1
#
_cell.length_a   1.000
_cell.length_b   1.000
_cell.length_c   1.000
_cell.angle_alpha   90.00
_cell.angle_beta   90.00
_cell.angle_gamma   90.00
#
_symmetry.space_group_name_H-M   'P 1'
#
loop_
_entity.id
_entity.type
_entity.pdbx_description
1 polymer ?
#
loop_
_entity_poly.entity_id
_entity_poly.type
_entity_poly.pdbx_seq_one_letter_code
_entity_poly.pdbx_strand_id
1 'polypeptide(L)'
;MIIETLEAIQKIRYPHTTYLCDEANDPFLKKECERLGVIHVTRDNRIDAKAGNINNALKMARGEICLILDPDHIPKPNFLDAVIPYFDDEKIGYVQTVQAYYNKPFTLVARGAAEQTFQFYGPMMMTMNTYGTVNAIGANCVFRRSALDSIGGHAPGLAEDMHTAMLLHAKGWESVYVPRILAKGLAPADLTSYYKQQLKWSRGTFELLYRVYPKIFKSLTFRQKIHYALLPLHYLIGFIYLLSFLIPVVSLFLSKMPWTGNIITFVLISLPVVLSSLLIRTYIQKWVIEKNERGFHVIGGLLQIIAWWVYILGVVYTFLRKKVPYLPTPKNEEEENNLNIVIPNLIVAAISLFAILYGLYQDFTPFSIIMSFFALLNALFMFFGVYLAFKVTNRNRILRTALENETIENLKRVKKTFGMFMDHLFTFTRRLAVPILLITIYFTNSSLKKIERNRWNYPQTEVDQKKTMKYLGIFNPTAANGVTDLRQTSLFERREQIKFDIISFYMAWGDEDKTLLKSDYLQKIKAQGSVPMLTWEPWASNFRISDSIPALKKEQSILYFIKEGYFDDYIKEVARIVKEFKEPFFVRFAHEFDNPFYPWSQSGGNTAKDFKQAWQHIHHIFKSLRADNVRWVWNPWKATAISDYYPGDNYVDWLGVNLLNYGTFNPDQKWYGFRDLYRPYHEGFKKISANKPVLLAEFGSLSTGGDQESWLKDAFIAIEDSFDDISGLVFFYSNLDKNIPAEYKASESTYLDWRFAPEILQGSSFVEKSARLNSVKPLPEALETKIVNKPIKLPLELSGIGYSKTTDWANNNYVASKQTLERDFKLMGKMGYNLVKCTPSPVYEYNLFKYGKKYGIKILYSFQIPASLDFQEDKDQLEVLSNTVISTVRRLKDKEQIAGWNFGNDPWNNASFKYDYSKALAQRKAYFSWLRELVSAIKQIDPKSWVTKDLVVSQLASLQLKELDSLDISLDAIELIVSDTTFLKESLEMAHSRRIPYIISGIDPELVSQQREHFANTPIIMSNWQNQWQNHLITYDGLLDFNGFKKKGFLLVEELKGNRLKIPSFPKVKILRPSTPLLSKKLLKYYALIHHDNGWSYLEDESGYEIEWRLAKRNRWGQVIALKKIGEGASINVEIPKSYKRYELVLTVIRNGWSTSTTATLNTPSSPSIAASGPD
;
A
#
# COMPACT_ATOMS: atom_id res chain seq x y z
N MET A 1 25.58 -47.68 -36.71
CA MET A 1 24.49 -46.76 -37.11
C MET A 1 23.86 -47.18 -38.44
N ILE A 2 24.48 -46.93 -39.62
CA ILE A 2 23.84 -47.21 -40.93
C ILE A 2 23.41 -48.68 -41.06
N ILE A 3 24.31 -49.61 -40.73
CA ILE A 3 24.03 -51.06 -40.78
C ILE A 3 22.86 -51.44 -39.87
N GLU A 4 22.86 -50.96 -38.63
CA GLU A 4 21.78 -51.18 -37.66
C GLU A 4 20.42 -50.69 -38.19
N THR A 5 20.41 -49.53 -38.86
CA THR A 5 19.22 -49.00 -39.53
C THR A 5 18.77 -49.89 -40.70
N LEU A 6 19.70 -50.33 -41.56
CA LEU A 6 19.38 -51.22 -42.69
C LEU A 6 18.86 -52.59 -42.22
N GLU A 7 19.45 -53.17 -41.19
CA GLU A 7 18.99 -54.41 -40.59
C GLU A 7 17.60 -54.28 -39.97
N ALA A 8 17.28 -53.11 -39.40
CA ALA A 8 15.94 -52.82 -38.90
C ALA A 8 14.93 -52.58 -40.03
N ILE A 9 15.33 -51.95 -41.14
CA ILE A 9 14.49 -51.79 -42.33
C ILE A 9 14.12 -53.16 -42.90
N GLN A 10 15.09 -54.06 -43.08
CA GLN A 10 14.83 -55.42 -43.58
C GLN A 10 13.92 -56.26 -42.67
N LYS A 11 13.75 -55.85 -41.39
CA LYS A 11 12.80 -56.46 -40.44
C LYS A 11 11.39 -55.86 -40.54
N ILE A 12 11.13 -54.86 -41.40
CA ILE A 12 9.78 -54.37 -41.65
C ILE A 12 8.94 -55.49 -42.27
N ARG A 13 7.79 -55.79 -41.66
CA ARG A 13 6.96 -56.94 -42.01
C ARG A 13 6.29 -56.82 -43.37
N TYR A 14 5.90 -55.61 -43.75
CA TYR A 14 5.25 -55.37 -45.04
C TYR A 14 6.26 -55.57 -46.18
N PRO A 15 5.91 -56.26 -47.28
CA PRO A 15 6.80 -56.45 -48.42
C PRO A 15 7.33 -55.13 -48.97
N HIS A 16 8.65 -55.02 -49.14
CA HIS A 16 9.28 -53.78 -49.57
C HIS A 16 10.60 -54.05 -50.30
N THR A 17 11.06 -53.05 -51.06
CA THR A 17 12.40 -53.03 -51.65
C THR A 17 13.18 -51.88 -51.05
N THR A 18 14.34 -52.17 -50.49
CA THR A 18 15.17 -51.18 -49.78
C THR A 18 16.27 -50.66 -50.69
N TYR A 19 16.43 -49.34 -50.72
CA TYR A 19 17.49 -48.65 -51.45
C TYR A 19 18.37 -47.87 -50.46
N LEU A 20 19.67 -48.14 -50.42
CA LEU A 20 20.63 -47.27 -49.74
C LEU A 20 21.12 -46.22 -50.74
N CYS A 21 20.77 -44.95 -50.50
CA CYS A 21 21.21 -43.83 -51.32
C CYS A 21 22.53 -43.28 -50.76
N ASP A 22 23.66 -43.79 -51.23
CA ASP A 22 24.99 -43.50 -50.70
C ASP A 22 25.80 -42.58 -51.64
N GLU A 23 25.96 -41.31 -51.23
CA GLU A 23 26.74 -40.31 -51.98
C GLU A 23 28.27 -40.48 -51.85
N ALA A 24 28.73 -41.27 -50.88
CA ALA A 24 30.15 -41.56 -50.67
C ALA A 24 30.63 -42.74 -51.53
N ASN A 25 29.70 -43.55 -52.06
CA ASN A 25 29.98 -44.78 -52.79
C ASN A 25 30.93 -45.69 -51.99
N ASP A 26 30.63 -45.87 -50.71
CA ASP A 26 31.49 -46.59 -49.77
C ASP A 26 31.52 -48.09 -50.12
N PRO A 27 32.70 -48.66 -50.46
CA PRO A 27 32.84 -50.08 -50.77
C PRO A 27 32.35 -51.00 -49.64
N PHE A 28 32.51 -50.57 -48.38
CA PHE A 28 32.02 -51.32 -47.22
C PHE A 28 30.49 -51.37 -47.19
N LEU A 29 29.83 -50.23 -47.36
CA LEU A 29 28.36 -50.17 -47.39
C LEU A 29 27.77 -50.92 -48.58
N LYS A 30 28.46 -50.91 -49.73
CA LYS A 30 28.06 -51.69 -50.89
C LYS A 30 28.06 -53.19 -50.61
N LYS A 31 29.12 -53.72 -49.99
CA LYS A 31 29.22 -55.13 -49.58
C LYS A 31 28.15 -55.51 -48.55
N GLU A 32 27.90 -54.65 -47.57
CA GLU A 32 26.84 -54.89 -46.58
C GLU A 32 25.44 -54.82 -47.19
N CYS A 33 25.22 -53.97 -48.19
CA CYS A 33 23.96 -53.94 -48.93
C CYS A 33 23.70 -55.25 -49.68
N GLU A 34 24.72 -55.81 -50.36
CA GLU A 34 24.64 -57.12 -51.01
C GLU A 34 24.29 -58.23 -49.99
N ARG A 35 24.94 -58.22 -48.81
CA ARG A 35 24.64 -59.17 -47.72
C ARG A 35 23.20 -59.06 -47.21
N LEU A 36 22.65 -57.85 -47.13
CA LEU A 36 21.33 -57.58 -46.56
C LEU A 36 20.20 -57.58 -47.60
N GLY A 37 20.48 -57.83 -48.88
CA GLY A 37 19.47 -57.73 -49.95
C GLY A 37 18.96 -56.29 -50.16
N VAL A 38 19.81 -55.30 -49.94
CA VAL A 38 19.53 -53.87 -50.14
C VAL A 38 20.15 -53.43 -51.47
N ILE A 39 19.43 -52.62 -52.25
CA ILE A 39 19.94 -52.06 -53.49
C ILE A 39 20.80 -50.83 -53.15
N HIS A 40 22.10 -50.90 -53.43
CA HIS A 40 23.00 -49.75 -53.30
C HIS A 40 22.83 -48.81 -54.49
N VAL A 41 22.61 -47.53 -54.23
CA VAL A 41 22.43 -46.47 -55.22
C VAL A 41 23.44 -45.37 -54.95
N THR A 42 24.18 -44.96 -55.99
CA THR A 42 25.09 -43.82 -55.93
C THR A 42 24.93 -42.91 -57.15
N ARG A 43 25.57 -41.74 -57.12
CA ARG A 43 25.59 -40.74 -58.20
C ARG A 43 26.87 -39.91 -58.15
N ASP A 44 27.39 -39.54 -59.32
CA ASP A 44 28.62 -38.73 -59.43
C ASP A 44 28.36 -37.23 -59.22
N ASN A 45 27.14 -36.77 -59.50
CA ASN A 45 26.77 -35.36 -59.44
C ASN A 45 25.96 -35.05 -58.16
N ARG A 46 26.55 -34.34 -57.21
CA ARG A 46 26.01 -34.04 -55.86
C ARG A 46 25.11 -32.78 -55.80
N ILE A 47 24.38 -32.47 -56.87
CA ILE A 47 23.41 -31.36 -56.90
C ILE A 47 22.22 -31.66 -55.96
N ASP A 48 21.68 -30.65 -55.28
CA ASP A 48 20.49 -30.73 -54.41
C ASP A 48 20.56 -31.70 -53.22
N ALA A 49 21.78 -32.11 -52.83
CA ALA A 49 22.05 -32.92 -51.64
C ALA A 49 21.05 -34.09 -51.46
N LYS A 50 20.39 -34.19 -50.30
CA LYS A 50 19.45 -35.26 -49.97
C LYS A 50 18.31 -35.41 -50.99
N ALA A 51 17.67 -34.31 -51.41
CA ALA A 51 16.57 -34.35 -52.37
C ALA A 51 17.05 -34.89 -53.74
N GLY A 52 18.22 -34.45 -54.20
CA GLY A 52 18.82 -34.96 -55.43
C GLY A 52 19.16 -36.46 -55.37
N ASN A 53 19.65 -36.93 -54.22
CA ASN A 53 19.97 -38.34 -54.00
C ASN A 53 18.71 -39.22 -54.00
N ILE A 54 17.65 -38.77 -53.34
CA ILE A 54 16.33 -39.43 -53.36
C ILE A 54 15.79 -39.47 -54.80
N ASN A 55 15.81 -38.35 -55.53
CA ASN A 55 15.35 -38.27 -56.91
C ASN A 55 16.13 -39.19 -57.85
N ASN A 56 17.42 -39.43 -57.59
CA ASN A 56 18.21 -40.40 -58.33
C ASN A 56 17.70 -41.84 -58.09
N ALA A 57 17.49 -42.22 -56.84
CA ALA A 57 16.93 -43.53 -56.49
C ALA A 57 15.51 -43.73 -57.03
N LEU A 58 14.69 -42.68 -57.03
CA LEU A 58 13.33 -42.69 -57.60
C LEU A 58 13.30 -43.00 -59.11
N LYS A 59 14.39 -42.85 -59.87
CA LYS A 59 14.43 -43.28 -61.28
C LYS A 59 14.41 -44.81 -61.44
N MET A 60 14.95 -45.51 -60.45
CA MET A 60 15.09 -46.97 -60.43
C MET A 60 13.98 -47.64 -59.61
N ALA A 61 13.53 -46.99 -58.53
CA ALA A 61 12.44 -47.50 -57.71
C ALA A 61 11.14 -47.61 -58.52
N ARG A 62 10.41 -48.72 -58.29
CA ARG A 62 9.12 -49.04 -58.96
C ARG A 62 7.93 -49.11 -58.02
N GLY A 63 8.13 -48.91 -56.71
CA GLY A 63 7.05 -48.93 -55.73
C GLY A 63 6.10 -47.74 -55.86
N GLU A 64 4.80 -48.00 -55.69
CA GLU A 64 3.75 -46.96 -55.67
C GLU A 64 3.82 -46.06 -54.43
N ILE A 65 4.37 -46.59 -53.34
CA ILE A 65 4.54 -45.91 -52.06
C ILE A 65 6.03 -45.90 -51.69
N CYS A 66 6.53 -44.73 -51.28
CA CYS A 66 7.94 -44.50 -50.98
C CYS A 66 8.10 -44.06 -49.51
N LEU A 67 8.71 -44.91 -48.68
CA LEU A 67 9.13 -44.54 -47.32
C LEU A 67 10.53 -43.92 -47.37
N ILE A 68 10.67 -42.70 -46.84
CA ILE A 68 11.94 -42.01 -46.71
C ILE A 68 12.40 -42.07 -45.24
N LEU A 69 13.55 -42.70 -45.00
CA LEU A 69 14.20 -42.80 -43.69
C LEU A 69 15.58 -42.16 -43.75
N ASP A 70 15.92 -41.40 -42.71
CA ASP A 70 17.29 -40.96 -42.51
C ASP A 70 18.16 -42.14 -42.01
N PRO A 71 19.47 -42.14 -42.31
CA PRO A 71 20.37 -43.26 -41.99
C PRO A 71 20.54 -43.53 -40.49
N ASP A 72 20.12 -42.60 -39.63
CA ASP A 72 20.15 -42.70 -38.17
C ASP A 72 18.80 -43.10 -37.55
N HIS A 73 17.75 -43.30 -38.35
CA HIS A 73 16.41 -43.61 -37.87
C HIS A 73 16.08 -45.09 -37.98
N ILE A 74 16.09 -45.78 -36.83
CA ILE A 74 15.82 -47.21 -36.73
C ILE A 74 14.29 -47.43 -36.72
N PRO A 75 13.69 -48.04 -37.77
CA PRO A 75 12.26 -48.31 -37.81
C PRO A 75 11.86 -49.52 -36.96
N LYS A 76 10.59 -49.57 -36.57
CA LYS A 76 9.96 -50.75 -35.97
C LYS A 76 9.50 -51.72 -37.06
N PRO A 77 9.46 -53.04 -36.80
CA PRO A 77 8.96 -54.03 -37.75
C PRO A 77 7.56 -53.72 -38.31
N ASN A 78 6.71 -53.05 -37.52
CA ASN A 78 5.35 -52.72 -37.89
C ASN A 78 5.17 -51.31 -38.47
N PHE A 79 6.23 -50.70 -39.01
CA PHE A 79 6.18 -49.32 -39.54
C PHE A 79 5.11 -49.17 -40.63
N LEU A 80 5.25 -49.92 -41.73
CA LEU A 80 4.35 -49.81 -42.89
C LEU A 80 2.94 -50.30 -42.59
N ASP A 81 2.78 -51.31 -41.74
CA ASP A 81 1.46 -51.81 -41.30
C ASP A 81 0.59 -50.70 -40.69
N ALA A 82 1.22 -49.72 -40.04
CA ALA A 82 0.53 -48.61 -39.39
C ALA A 82 0.30 -47.40 -40.31
N VAL A 83 0.84 -47.41 -41.54
CA VAL A 83 0.88 -46.23 -42.44
C VAL A 83 0.19 -46.51 -43.78
N ILE A 84 0.40 -47.69 -44.37
CA ILE A 84 -0.15 -48.05 -45.68
C ILE A 84 -1.69 -47.89 -45.77
N PRO A 85 -2.50 -48.25 -44.76
CA PRO A 85 -3.97 -48.13 -44.85
C PRO A 85 -4.48 -46.70 -45.14
N TYR A 86 -3.69 -45.66 -44.86
CA TYR A 86 -4.09 -44.29 -45.17
C TYR A 86 -4.01 -43.95 -46.66
N PHE A 87 -3.29 -44.73 -47.45
CA PHE A 87 -3.18 -44.54 -48.90
C PHE A 87 -4.33 -45.19 -49.69
N ASP A 88 -5.26 -45.88 -49.04
CA ASP A 88 -6.51 -46.32 -49.67
C ASP A 88 -7.33 -45.13 -50.18
N ASP A 89 -7.20 -43.95 -49.54
CA ASP A 89 -7.69 -42.69 -50.09
C ASP A 89 -6.70 -42.13 -51.12
N GLU A 90 -7.13 -42.11 -52.39
CA GLU A 90 -6.36 -41.63 -53.53
C GLU A 90 -5.88 -40.18 -53.40
N LYS A 91 -6.54 -39.35 -52.59
CA LYS A 91 -6.15 -37.94 -52.37
C LYS A 91 -4.94 -37.78 -51.46
N ILE A 92 -4.60 -38.81 -50.67
CA ILE A 92 -3.47 -38.74 -49.75
C ILE A 92 -2.16 -38.82 -50.52
N GLY A 93 -1.44 -37.69 -50.54
CA GLY A 93 -0.12 -37.58 -51.15
C GLY A 93 1.01 -38.05 -50.22
N TYR A 94 0.86 -37.88 -48.91
CA TYR A 94 1.85 -38.34 -47.93
C TYR A 94 1.30 -38.53 -46.52
N VAL A 95 2.00 -39.37 -45.76
CA VAL A 95 1.71 -39.70 -44.36
C VAL A 95 2.97 -39.47 -43.54
N GLN A 96 2.89 -38.59 -42.55
CA GLN A 96 3.97 -38.28 -41.62
C GLN A 96 3.76 -39.00 -40.28
N THR A 97 4.84 -39.53 -39.70
CA THR A 97 4.82 -40.19 -38.39
C THR A 97 5.59 -39.36 -37.33
N VAL A 98 5.45 -39.71 -36.04
CA VAL A 98 6.14 -39.02 -34.94
C VAL A 98 7.65 -39.22 -35.07
N GLN A 99 8.42 -38.12 -35.02
CA GLN A 99 9.87 -38.19 -34.85
C GLN A 99 10.22 -38.30 -33.36
N ALA A 100 10.98 -39.33 -33.02
CA ALA A 100 11.44 -39.60 -31.66
C ALA A 100 12.94 -39.94 -31.65
N TYR A 101 13.57 -39.79 -30.50
CA TYR A 101 15.02 -39.96 -30.36
C TYR A 101 15.39 -40.96 -29.27
N TYR A 102 16.42 -41.79 -29.51
CA TYR A 102 16.90 -42.78 -28.53
C TYR A 102 18.09 -42.28 -27.68
N ASN A 103 18.88 -41.32 -28.17
CA ASN A 103 20.03 -40.76 -27.45
C ASN A 103 19.71 -39.65 -26.45
N LYS A 104 18.43 -39.37 -26.17
CA LYS A 104 17.98 -38.36 -25.18
C LYS A 104 18.66 -38.51 -23.80
N PRO A 105 18.88 -39.72 -23.26
CA PRO A 105 19.54 -39.88 -21.96
C PRO A 105 21.05 -39.62 -21.98
N PHE A 106 21.66 -39.52 -23.17
CA PHE A 106 23.13 -39.57 -23.30
C PHE A 106 23.81 -38.24 -23.01
N THR A 107 23.17 -37.11 -23.36
CA THR A 107 23.67 -35.75 -23.08
C THR A 107 22.53 -34.78 -22.75
N LEU A 108 22.83 -33.68 -22.05
CA LEU A 108 21.86 -32.62 -21.79
C LEU A 108 21.41 -31.90 -23.07
N VAL A 109 22.29 -31.81 -24.08
CA VAL A 109 21.95 -31.22 -25.38
C VAL A 109 20.96 -32.10 -26.12
N ALA A 110 21.22 -33.43 -26.20
CA ALA A 110 20.29 -34.37 -26.83
C ALA A 110 18.92 -34.37 -26.13
N ARG A 111 18.92 -34.32 -24.79
CA ARG A 111 17.68 -34.15 -24.00
C ARG A 111 16.96 -32.85 -24.34
N GLY A 112 17.67 -31.72 -24.33
CA GLY A 112 17.08 -30.41 -24.61
C GLY A 112 16.54 -30.28 -26.03
N ALA A 113 17.29 -30.78 -27.02
CA ALA A 113 16.88 -30.78 -28.42
C ALA A 113 15.61 -31.60 -28.62
N ALA A 114 15.50 -32.77 -27.99
CA ALA A 114 14.27 -33.55 -28.01
C ALA A 114 13.11 -32.83 -27.29
N GLU A 115 13.35 -32.29 -26.10
CA GLU A 115 12.34 -31.56 -25.30
C GLU A 115 11.69 -30.39 -26.07
N GLN A 116 12.45 -29.69 -26.92
CA GLN A 116 11.91 -28.62 -27.78
C GLN A 116 10.90 -29.13 -28.81
N THR A 117 11.09 -30.35 -29.31
CA THR A 117 10.26 -30.91 -30.38
C THR A 117 8.96 -31.54 -29.90
N PHE A 118 8.84 -31.89 -28.61
CA PHE A 118 7.68 -32.62 -28.10
C PHE A 118 6.36 -31.87 -28.28
N GLN A 119 6.36 -30.54 -28.12
CA GLN A 119 5.17 -29.75 -28.36
C GLN A 119 4.78 -29.75 -29.84
N PHE A 120 5.78 -29.79 -30.73
CA PHE A 120 5.57 -29.79 -32.18
C PHE A 120 4.99 -31.13 -32.64
N TYR A 121 5.68 -32.25 -32.36
CA TYR A 121 5.22 -33.58 -32.76
C TYR A 121 4.02 -34.10 -31.98
N GLY A 122 3.73 -33.54 -30.80
CA GLY A 122 2.53 -33.86 -30.06
C GLY A 122 1.32 -33.04 -30.51
N PRO A 123 0.89 -32.05 -29.72
CA PRO A 123 -0.35 -31.32 -29.95
C PRO A 123 -0.38 -30.51 -31.26
N MET A 124 0.74 -29.94 -31.72
CA MET A 124 0.73 -29.10 -32.93
C MET A 124 0.48 -29.93 -34.20
N MET A 125 1.25 -31.00 -34.43
CA MET A 125 1.06 -31.88 -35.61
C MET A 125 -0.31 -32.58 -35.61
N MET A 126 -0.88 -32.89 -34.43
CA MET A 126 -2.26 -33.37 -34.33
C MET A 126 -3.27 -32.31 -34.79
N THR A 127 -3.07 -31.05 -34.41
CA THR A 127 -3.90 -29.94 -34.88
C THR A 127 -3.76 -29.77 -36.40
N MET A 128 -2.54 -29.89 -36.92
CA MET A 128 -2.28 -29.84 -38.37
C MET A 128 -2.99 -30.95 -39.14
N ASN A 129 -3.08 -32.15 -38.56
CA ASN A 129 -3.81 -33.27 -39.13
C ASN A 129 -5.28 -32.93 -39.36
N THR A 130 -5.94 -32.38 -38.33
CA THR A 130 -7.34 -31.94 -38.43
C THR A 130 -7.52 -30.78 -39.42
N TYR A 131 -6.49 -29.97 -39.65
CA TYR A 131 -6.55 -28.81 -40.54
C TYR A 131 -6.13 -29.10 -41.98
N GLY A 132 -5.64 -30.30 -42.29
CA GLY A 132 -5.11 -30.65 -43.62
C GLY A 132 -3.81 -29.91 -43.94
N THR A 133 -2.98 -29.65 -42.92
CA THR A 133 -1.74 -28.86 -43.02
C THR A 133 -0.53 -29.60 -42.44
N VAL A 134 -0.53 -30.94 -42.45
CA VAL A 134 0.53 -31.74 -41.82
C VAL A 134 1.85 -31.43 -42.49
N ASN A 135 2.86 -31.05 -41.72
CA ASN A 135 4.17 -30.77 -42.30
C ASN A 135 4.97 -32.06 -42.52
N ALA A 136 5.67 -32.20 -43.65
CA ALA A 136 6.66 -33.27 -43.83
C ALA A 136 7.98 -32.86 -43.16
N ILE A 137 8.55 -33.76 -42.34
CA ILE A 137 9.67 -33.45 -41.42
C ILE A 137 10.94 -34.27 -41.69
N GLY A 138 11.13 -34.69 -42.94
CA GLY A 138 12.40 -35.22 -43.46
C GLY A 138 12.81 -36.62 -43.09
N ALA A 139 12.31 -37.17 -42.00
CA ALA A 139 12.46 -38.57 -41.68
C ALA A 139 11.11 -39.21 -41.39
N ASN A 140 11.01 -40.51 -41.66
CA ASN A 140 9.86 -41.35 -41.33
C ASN A 140 8.56 -40.85 -41.97
N CYS A 141 8.69 -40.29 -43.18
CA CYS A 141 7.58 -39.81 -43.99
C CYS A 141 7.40 -40.74 -45.19
N VAL A 142 6.16 -41.11 -45.44
CA VAL A 142 5.77 -42.00 -46.54
C VAL A 142 5.04 -41.17 -47.58
N PHE A 143 5.41 -41.31 -48.84
CA PHE A 143 4.86 -40.54 -49.96
C PHE A 143 4.23 -41.48 -50.98
N ARG A 144 3.13 -41.03 -51.58
CA ARG A 144 2.59 -41.62 -52.81
C ARG A 144 3.50 -41.23 -53.98
N ARG A 145 3.88 -42.19 -54.80
CA ARG A 145 4.83 -41.96 -55.89
C ARG A 145 4.30 -40.98 -56.93
N SER A 146 3.05 -41.16 -57.37
CA SER A 146 2.39 -40.26 -58.31
C SER A 146 2.28 -38.82 -57.78
N ALA A 147 2.16 -38.64 -56.46
CA ALA A 147 2.17 -37.32 -55.83
C ALA A 147 3.54 -36.65 -55.98
N LEU A 148 4.63 -37.35 -55.66
CA LEU A 148 5.99 -36.84 -55.87
C LEU A 148 6.25 -36.51 -57.35
N ASP A 149 5.88 -37.39 -58.27
CA ASP A 149 6.09 -37.14 -59.70
C ASP A 149 5.32 -35.90 -60.19
N SER A 150 4.13 -35.61 -59.63
CA SER A 150 3.32 -34.44 -59.99
C SER A 150 3.96 -33.07 -59.72
N ILE A 151 5.00 -33.04 -58.87
CA ILE A 151 5.78 -31.85 -58.53
C ILE A 151 7.24 -31.93 -59.02
N GLY A 152 7.58 -32.96 -59.81
CA GLY A 152 8.94 -33.18 -60.34
C GLY A 152 9.89 -33.93 -59.41
N GLY A 153 9.36 -34.66 -58.43
CA GLY A 153 10.12 -35.41 -57.42
C GLY A 153 10.19 -34.69 -56.08
N HIS A 154 11.15 -35.09 -55.24
CA HIS A 154 11.43 -34.43 -53.97
C HIS A 154 12.03 -33.04 -54.21
N ALA A 155 11.44 -32.01 -53.60
CA ALA A 155 11.83 -30.63 -53.85
C ALA A 155 13.21 -30.31 -53.22
N PRO A 156 14.07 -29.50 -53.87
CA PRO A 156 15.38 -29.15 -53.34
C PRO A 156 15.33 -28.03 -52.30
N GLY A 157 16.32 -27.97 -51.40
CA GLY A 157 16.48 -26.86 -50.45
C GLY A 157 17.10 -27.29 -49.12
N LEU A 158 17.25 -26.33 -48.18
CA LEU A 158 17.68 -26.60 -46.80
C LEU A 158 16.55 -27.14 -45.91
N ALA A 159 15.30 -26.94 -46.33
CA ALA A 159 14.09 -27.48 -45.71
C ALA A 159 13.29 -28.21 -46.79
N GLU A 160 13.98 -29.11 -47.49
CA GLU A 160 13.51 -29.87 -48.65
C GLU A 160 12.16 -30.55 -48.41
N ASP A 161 11.91 -31.05 -47.20
CA ASP A 161 10.72 -31.83 -46.87
C ASP A 161 9.49 -30.94 -46.75
N MET A 162 9.64 -29.81 -46.04
CA MET A 162 8.61 -28.77 -45.98
C MET A 162 8.34 -28.20 -47.37
N HIS A 163 9.38 -28.04 -48.19
CA HIS A 163 9.24 -27.59 -49.58
C HIS A 163 8.40 -28.58 -50.39
N THR A 164 8.69 -29.88 -50.30
CA THR A 164 7.90 -30.95 -50.93
C THR A 164 6.44 -30.88 -50.47
N ALA A 165 6.18 -30.83 -49.15
CA ALA A 165 4.83 -30.71 -48.61
C ALA A 165 4.07 -29.49 -49.15
N MET A 166 4.71 -28.32 -49.19
CA MET A 166 4.13 -27.08 -49.72
C MET A 166 3.69 -27.22 -51.18
N LEU A 167 4.52 -27.85 -52.01
CA LEU A 167 4.19 -28.06 -53.43
C LEU A 167 3.08 -29.11 -53.62
N LEU A 168 3.09 -30.18 -52.82
CA LEU A 168 2.03 -31.19 -52.86
C LEU A 168 0.68 -30.60 -52.46
N HIS A 169 0.62 -29.84 -51.37
CA HIS A 169 -0.61 -29.12 -50.96
C HIS A 169 -1.06 -28.11 -52.01
N ALA A 170 -0.14 -27.39 -52.66
CA ALA A 170 -0.47 -26.46 -53.75
C ALA A 170 -0.99 -27.17 -55.01
N LYS A 171 -0.72 -28.47 -55.18
CA LYS A 171 -1.29 -29.32 -56.23
C LYS A 171 -2.61 -29.99 -55.80
N GLY A 172 -3.07 -29.77 -54.57
CA GLY A 172 -4.33 -30.32 -54.05
C GLY A 172 -4.21 -31.67 -53.36
N TRP A 173 -2.99 -32.21 -53.18
CA TRP A 173 -2.79 -33.44 -52.41
C TRP A 173 -3.07 -33.21 -50.92
N GLU A 174 -3.63 -34.22 -50.27
CA GLU A 174 -3.90 -34.23 -48.84
C GLU A 174 -2.81 -34.95 -48.05
N SER A 175 -2.76 -34.71 -46.74
CA SER A 175 -1.70 -35.19 -45.86
C SER A 175 -2.24 -35.72 -44.54
N VAL A 176 -1.68 -36.81 -44.04
CA VAL A 176 -2.06 -37.44 -42.77
C VAL A 176 -0.90 -37.45 -41.78
N TYR A 177 -1.20 -37.26 -40.49
CA TYR A 177 -0.28 -37.45 -39.39
C TYR A 177 -0.68 -38.66 -38.54
N VAL A 178 0.26 -39.58 -38.37
CA VAL A 178 0.10 -40.77 -37.51
C VAL A 178 0.85 -40.52 -36.20
N PRO A 179 0.14 -40.32 -35.06
CA PRO A 179 0.75 -40.02 -33.76
C PRO A 179 1.34 -41.26 -33.08
N ARG A 180 2.11 -42.07 -33.83
CA ARG A 180 2.80 -43.26 -33.33
C ARG A 180 4.30 -43.13 -33.59
N ILE A 181 5.08 -43.53 -32.59
CA ILE A 181 6.54 -43.66 -32.73
C ILE A 181 6.83 -44.97 -33.45
N LEU A 182 7.08 -44.86 -34.75
CA LEU A 182 7.38 -45.99 -35.64
C LEU A 182 8.86 -46.08 -35.99
N ALA A 183 9.65 -45.04 -35.71
CA ALA A 183 11.10 -45.08 -35.79
C ALA A 183 11.72 -44.19 -34.69
N LYS A 184 12.99 -44.44 -34.33
CA LYS A 184 13.76 -43.58 -33.41
C LYS A 184 15.09 -43.19 -34.03
N GLY A 185 15.37 -41.89 -34.07
CA GLY A 185 16.62 -41.31 -34.59
C GLY A 185 17.57 -40.78 -33.53
N LEU A 186 18.59 -40.03 -33.97
CA LEU A 186 19.54 -39.33 -33.12
C LEU A 186 19.27 -37.82 -33.07
N ALA A 187 19.08 -37.28 -31.87
CA ALA A 187 19.15 -35.83 -31.63
C ALA A 187 20.62 -35.37 -31.65
N PRO A 188 20.92 -34.07 -31.85
CA PRO A 188 22.27 -33.54 -31.70
C PRO A 188 22.85 -33.85 -30.31
N ALA A 189 24.05 -34.43 -30.26
CA ALA A 189 24.70 -34.82 -29.00
C ALA A 189 25.40 -33.64 -28.31
N ASP A 190 25.90 -32.68 -29.09
CA ASP A 190 26.67 -31.51 -28.67
C ASP A 190 26.08 -30.18 -29.18
N LEU A 191 26.58 -29.07 -28.62
CA LEU A 191 26.07 -27.73 -28.89
C LEU A 191 26.36 -27.25 -30.32
N THR A 192 27.51 -27.64 -30.89
CA THR A 192 27.91 -27.28 -32.26
C THR A 192 26.95 -27.90 -33.28
N SER A 193 26.71 -29.21 -33.15
CA SER A 193 25.76 -29.97 -33.97
C SER A 193 24.34 -29.43 -33.84
N TYR A 194 23.94 -29.06 -32.62
CA TYR A 194 22.63 -28.43 -32.37
C TYR A 194 22.50 -27.08 -33.07
N TYR A 195 23.47 -26.17 -32.95
CA TYR A 195 23.44 -24.86 -33.61
C TYR A 195 23.46 -24.98 -35.14
N LYS A 196 24.27 -25.90 -35.70
CA LYS A 196 24.27 -26.20 -37.15
C LYS A 196 22.85 -26.60 -37.61
N GLN A 197 22.17 -27.48 -36.85
CA GLN A 197 20.82 -27.91 -37.16
C GLN A 197 19.79 -26.78 -37.05
N GLN A 198 19.81 -25.99 -35.97
CA GLN A 198 18.89 -24.85 -35.79
C GLN A 198 19.08 -23.77 -36.87
N LEU A 199 20.32 -23.51 -37.28
CA LEU A 199 20.62 -22.58 -38.37
C LEU A 199 20.05 -23.07 -39.69
N LYS A 200 20.23 -24.38 -40.01
CA LYS A 200 19.68 -25.01 -41.21
C LYS A 200 18.16 -24.85 -41.25
N TRP A 201 17.47 -25.18 -40.16
CA TRP A 201 16.00 -25.09 -40.10
C TRP A 201 15.49 -23.65 -40.15
N SER A 202 16.11 -22.72 -39.41
CA SER A 202 15.73 -21.30 -39.46
C SER A 202 15.92 -20.72 -40.87
N ARG A 203 17.11 -20.87 -41.45
CA ARG A 203 17.41 -20.37 -42.79
C ARG A 203 16.52 -20.99 -43.86
N GLY A 204 16.31 -22.31 -43.80
CA GLY A 204 15.54 -23.06 -44.78
C GLY A 204 14.07 -22.67 -44.79
N THR A 205 13.43 -22.61 -43.62
CA THR A 205 12.01 -22.26 -43.49
C THR A 205 11.72 -20.82 -43.92
N PHE A 206 12.59 -19.86 -43.57
CA PHE A 206 12.47 -18.48 -44.06
C PHE A 206 12.72 -18.36 -45.56
N GLU A 207 13.60 -19.19 -46.13
CA GLU A 207 13.78 -19.24 -47.58
C GLU A 207 12.48 -19.62 -48.29
N LEU A 208 11.79 -20.65 -47.78
CA LEU A 208 10.52 -21.09 -48.33
C LEU A 208 9.46 -19.99 -48.19
N LEU A 209 9.40 -19.30 -47.05
CA LEU A 209 8.48 -18.18 -46.84
C LEU A 209 8.69 -17.05 -47.86
N TYR A 210 9.94 -16.76 -48.20
CA TYR A 210 10.27 -15.64 -49.07
C TYR A 210 10.24 -16.01 -50.56
N ARG A 211 10.68 -17.22 -50.94
CA ARG A 211 10.85 -17.64 -52.35
C ARG A 211 9.74 -18.50 -52.90
N VAL A 212 9.16 -19.38 -52.06
CA VAL A 212 8.22 -20.42 -52.51
C VAL A 212 6.78 -20.02 -52.19
N TYR A 213 6.51 -19.68 -50.93
CA TYR A 213 5.18 -19.35 -50.44
C TYR A 213 4.44 -18.30 -51.29
N PRO A 214 5.04 -17.18 -51.74
CA PRO A 214 4.35 -16.20 -52.56
C PRO A 214 3.91 -16.75 -53.93
N LYS A 215 4.68 -17.69 -54.50
CA LYS A 215 4.39 -18.28 -55.81
C LYS A 215 3.21 -19.25 -55.74
N ILE A 216 3.09 -19.98 -54.65
CA ILE A 216 2.03 -20.98 -54.45
C ILE A 216 0.82 -20.45 -53.67
N PHE A 217 0.88 -19.19 -53.20
CA PHE A 217 -0.10 -18.62 -52.28
C PHE A 217 -1.55 -18.81 -52.74
N LYS A 218 -1.84 -18.56 -54.02
CA LYS A 218 -3.21 -18.65 -54.56
C LYS A 218 -3.73 -20.10 -54.61
N SER A 219 -2.85 -21.08 -54.69
CA SER A 219 -3.19 -22.51 -54.80
C SER A 219 -3.43 -23.20 -53.45
N LEU A 220 -3.19 -22.50 -52.34
CA LEU A 220 -3.36 -23.03 -50.99
C LEU A 220 -4.74 -22.70 -50.40
N THR A 221 -5.26 -23.58 -49.54
CA THR A 221 -6.45 -23.30 -48.73
C THR A 221 -6.17 -22.20 -47.70
N PHE A 222 -7.22 -21.58 -47.14
CA PHE A 222 -7.06 -20.53 -46.12
C PHE A 222 -6.27 -21.02 -44.90
N ARG A 223 -6.52 -22.25 -44.44
CA ARG A 223 -5.79 -22.84 -43.30
C ARG A 223 -4.31 -23.08 -43.65
N GLN A 224 -4.01 -23.62 -44.83
CA GLN A 224 -2.64 -23.82 -45.31
C GLN A 224 -1.88 -22.50 -45.47
N LYS A 225 -2.54 -21.44 -45.97
CA LYS A 225 -1.97 -20.08 -46.05
C LYS A 225 -1.50 -19.61 -44.67
N ILE A 226 -2.39 -19.62 -43.68
CA ILE A 226 -2.03 -19.22 -42.31
C ILE A 226 -0.89 -20.09 -41.78
N HIS A 227 -0.98 -21.41 -41.97
CA HIS A 227 0.00 -22.34 -41.44
C HIS A 227 1.42 -22.09 -41.99
N TYR A 228 1.57 -22.09 -43.31
CA TYR A 228 2.86 -21.91 -43.97
C TYR A 228 3.42 -20.49 -43.79
N ALA A 229 2.56 -19.48 -43.57
CA ALA A 229 3.01 -18.15 -43.20
C ALA A 229 3.56 -18.10 -41.76
N LEU A 230 2.93 -18.78 -40.80
CA LEU A 230 3.27 -18.68 -39.38
C LEU A 230 4.45 -19.57 -38.95
N LEU A 231 4.63 -20.76 -39.55
CA LEU A 231 5.69 -21.70 -39.13
C LEU A 231 7.09 -21.06 -39.08
N PRO A 232 7.56 -20.35 -40.12
CA PRO A 232 8.90 -19.75 -40.10
C PRO A 232 9.03 -18.62 -39.06
N LEU A 233 7.93 -17.95 -38.70
CA LEU A 233 7.93 -16.86 -37.71
C LEU A 233 8.31 -17.33 -36.31
N HIS A 234 8.25 -18.63 -36.02
CA HIS A 234 8.80 -19.21 -34.78
C HIS A 234 10.24 -18.75 -34.52
N TYR A 235 11.07 -18.69 -35.56
CA TYR A 235 12.48 -18.32 -35.44
C TYR A 235 12.70 -16.82 -35.19
N LEU A 236 11.66 -15.98 -35.26
CA LEU A 236 11.74 -14.60 -34.75
C LEU A 236 11.92 -14.54 -33.23
N ILE A 237 11.72 -15.66 -32.52
CA ILE A 237 11.97 -15.76 -31.08
C ILE A 237 13.40 -15.36 -30.68
N GLY A 238 14.38 -15.50 -31.59
CA GLY A 238 15.73 -14.99 -31.37
C GLY A 238 15.78 -13.48 -31.10
N PHE A 239 15.00 -12.70 -31.85
CA PHE A 239 14.88 -11.25 -31.62
C PHE A 239 14.14 -10.93 -30.33
N ILE A 240 13.12 -11.73 -29.98
CA ILE A 240 12.37 -11.56 -28.73
C ILE A 240 13.28 -11.81 -27.52
N TYR A 241 14.14 -12.83 -27.57
CA TYR A 241 15.14 -13.08 -26.53
C TYR A 241 16.17 -11.96 -26.46
N LEU A 242 16.72 -11.51 -27.59
CA LEU A 242 17.64 -10.37 -27.61
C LEU A 242 17.00 -9.13 -26.96
N LEU A 243 15.76 -8.79 -27.33
CA LEU A 243 15.03 -7.68 -26.71
C LEU A 243 14.84 -7.90 -25.21
N SER A 244 14.47 -9.11 -24.80
CA SER A 244 14.30 -9.48 -23.39
C SER A 244 15.60 -9.35 -22.60
N PHE A 245 16.75 -9.61 -23.22
CA PHE A 245 18.07 -9.41 -22.60
C PHE A 245 18.44 -7.93 -22.51
N LEU A 246 18.11 -7.16 -23.55
CA LEU A 246 18.44 -5.73 -23.63
C LEU A 246 17.61 -4.89 -22.67
N ILE A 247 16.34 -5.20 -22.41
CA ILE A 247 15.49 -4.41 -21.51
C ILE A 247 16.13 -4.18 -20.13
N PRO A 248 16.51 -5.21 -19.35
CA PRO A 248 17.13 -4.99 -18.04
C PRO A 248 18.52 -4.33 -18.16
N VAL A 249 19.30 -4.67 -19.19
CA VAL A 249 20.63 -4.09 -19.43
C VAL A 249 20.54 -2.59 -19.69
N VAL A 250 19.72 -2.18 -20.66
CA VAL A 250 19.51 -0.77 -21.03
C VAL A 250 18.87 0.00 -19.88
N SER A 251 17.92 -0.61 -19.17
CA SER A 251 17.29 0.00 -17.98
C SER A 251 18.33 0.33 -16.90
N LEU A 252 19.23 -0.61 -16.60
CA LEU A 252 20.29 -0.43 -15.60
C LEU A 252 21.35 0.60 -16.06
N PHE A 253 21.75 0.58 -17.33
CA PHE A 253 22.70 1.56 -17.87
C PHE A 253 22.15 2.98 -17.88
N LEU A 254 20.88 3.14 -18.28
CA LEU A 254 20.23 4.45 -18.34
C LEU A 254 19.70 4.90 -16.98
N SER A 255 19.63 4.01 -15.99
CA SER A 255 18.90 4.22 -14.73
C SER A 255 17.46 4.70 -14.99
N LYS A 256 16.83 4.16 -16.03
CA LYS A 256 15.49 4.54 -16.49
C LYS A 256 14.58 3.34 -16.54
N MET A 257 13.42 3.50 -15.92
CA MET A 257 12.44 2.45 -15.86
C MET A 257 11.50 2.47 -17.08
N PRO A 258 11.20 1.32 -17.70
CA PRO A 258 10.23 1.23 -18.79
C PRO A 258 8.77 1.41 -18.33
N TRP A 259 8.51 1.38 -17.02
CA TRP A 259 7.18 1.50 -16.44
C TRP A 259 7.18 2.47 -15.25
N THR A 260 6.08 3.16 -15.01
CA THR A 260 5.93 4.11 -13.89
C THR A 260 4.71 3.72 -13.03
N GLY A 261 4.90 3.51 -11.73
CA GLY A 261 3.82 3.26 -10.78
C GLY A 261 4.21 2.41 -9.57
N ASN A 262 3.21 1.90 -8.85
CA ASN A 262 3.39 1.03 -7.68
C ASN A 262 3.75 -0.44 -8.02
N ILE A 263 4.95 -0.89 -7.64
CA ILE A 263 5.52 -2.19 -8.02
C ILE A 263 4.63 -3.41 -7.69
N ILE A 264 3.82 -3.35 -6.64
CA ILE A 264 2.89 -4.43 -6.27
C ILE A 264 1.82 -4.60 -7.36
N THR A 265 1.33 -3.48 -7.91
CA THR A 265 0.37 -3.49 -9.01
C THR A 265 0.96 -4.13 -10.28
N PHE A 266 2.22 -3.83 -10.58
CA PHE A 266 2.93 -4.44 -11.71
C PHE A 266 3.05 -5.97 -11.56
N VAL A 267 3.41 -6.46 -10.37
CA VAL A 267 3.50 -7.90 -10.08
C VAL A 267 2.14 -8.59 -10.22
N LEU A 268 1.08 -8.00 -9.66
CA LEU A 268 -0.28 -8.55 -9.76
C LEU A 268 -0.73 -8.69 -11.21
N ILE A 269 -0.53 -7.67 -12.05
CA ILE A 269 -0.91 -7.70 -13.47
C ILE A 269 -0.09 -8.72 -14.27
N SER A 270 1.19 -8.91 -13.91
CA SER A 270 2.09 -9.84 -14.61
C SER A 270 1.80 -11.31 -14.31
N LEU A 271 1.25 -11.61 -13.12
CA LEU A 271 1.08 -12.98 -12.62
C LEU A 271 0.22 -13.89 -13.55
N PRO A 272 -0.97 -13.47 -14.02
CA PRO A 272 -1.77 -14.30 -14.94
C PRO A 272 -1.05 -14.59 -16.26
N VAL A 273 -0.30 -13.62 -16.79
CA VAL A 273 0.45 -13.77 -18.05
C VAL A 273 1.53 -14.83 -17.89
N VAL A 274 2.37 -14.72 -16.85
CA VAL A 274 3.45 -15.69 -16.58
C VAL A 274 2.87 -17.08 -16.33
N LEU A 275 1.85 -17.20 -15.48
CA LEU A 275 1.25 -18.51 -15.16
C LEU A 275 0.55 -19.12 -16.37
N SER A 276 -0.11 -18.33 -17.22
CA SER A 276 -0.74 -18.86 -18.43
C SER A 276 0.27 -19.60 -19.33
N SER A 277 1.47 -19.05 -19.50
CA SER A 277 2.50 -19.67 -20.36
C SER A 277 2.96 -21.04 -19.84
N LEU A 278 3.16 -21.16 -18.53
CA LEU A 278 3.55 -22.41 -17.86
C LEU A 278 2.40 -23.42 -17.84
N LEU A 279 1.20 -22.98 -17.46
CA LEU A 279 0.05 -23.85 -17.25
C LEU A 279 -0.52 -24.40 -18.57
N ILE A 280 -0.56 -23.59 -19.63
CA ILE A 280 -0.93 -24.07 -20.97
C ILE A 280 0.07 -25.14 -21.41
N ARG A 281 1.38 -24.88 -21.24
CA ARG A 281 2.43 -25.83 -21.63
C ARG A 281 2.32 -27.17 -20.89
N THR A 282 2.00 -27.18 -19.59
CA THR A 282 1.82 -28.45 -18.87
C THR A 282 0.51 -29.15 -19.23
N TYR A 283 -0.58 -28.39 -19.37
CA TYR A 283 -1.91 -28.91 -19.69
C TYR A 283 -1.95 -29.67 -21.03
N ILE A 284 -1.33 -29.13 -22.07
CA ILE A 284 -1.40 -29.71 -23.42
C ILE A 284 -0.68 -31.05 -23.56
N GLN A 285 0.25 -31.39 -22.65
CA GLN A 285 1.03 -32.63 -22.69
C GLN A 285 0.19 -33.90 -22.44
N LYS A 286 -1.09 -33.76 -22.07
CA LYS A 286 -1.99 -34.90 -21.87
C LYS A 286 -2.41 -35.56 -23.19
N TRP A 287 -2.40 -34.82 -24.30
CA TRP A 287 -3.07 -35.25 -25.52
C TRP A 287 -2.22 -36.15 -26.41
N VAL A 288 -0.92 -35.88 -26.61
CA VAL A 288 -0.02 -36.81 -27.34
C VAL A 288 1.43 -36.51 -26.98
N ILE A 289 1.99 -37.23 -26.00
CA ILE A 289 3.42 -37.32 -25.63
C ILE A 289 3.61 -38.69 -24.93
N GLU A 290 4.73 -39.40 -25.14
CA GLU A 290 5.01 -40.63 -24.38
C GLU A 290 4.99 -40.32 -22.86
N LYS A 291 4.55 -41.26 -22.02
CA LYS A 291 4.43 -41.01 -20.57
C LYS A 291 5.75 -40.56 -19.93
N ASN A 292 6.88 -41.07 -20.41
CA ASN A 292 8.25 -40.76 -19.97
C ASN A 292 8.81 -39.44 -20.54
N GLU A 293 8.14 -38.82 -21.51
CA GLU A 293 8.54 -37.55 -22.13
C GLU A 293 7.82 -36.34 -21.51
N ARG A 294 6.87 -36.55 -20.60
CA ARG A 294 6.12 -35.47 -19.93
C ARG A 294 6.96 -34.78 -18.85
N GLY A 295 6.78 -33.47 -18.69
CA GLY A 295 7.46 -32.68 -17.66
C GLY A 295 7.53 -31.19 -17.98
N PHE A 296 8.28 -30.41 -17.18
CA PHE A 296 8.44 -28.97 -17.40
C PHE A 296 9.39 -28.60 -18.56
N HIS A 297 10.15 -29.57 -19.09
CA HIS A 297 11.04 -29.39 -20.26
C HIS A 297 11.98 -28.17 -20.15
N VAL A 298 12.54 -27.97 -18.95
CA VAL A 298 13.39 -26.80 -18.63
C VAL A 298 14.65 -26.79 -19.48
N ILE A 299 15.25 -27.96 -19.75
CA ILE A 299 16.48 -28.06 -20.53
C ILE A 299 16.23 -27.64 -21.98
N GLY A 300 15.11 -28.06 -22.56
CA GLY A 300 14.70 -27.60 -23.89
C GLY A 300 14.49 -26.09 -23.96
N GLY A 301 13.85 -25.49 -22.94
CA GLY A 301 13.67 -24.03 -22.86
C GLY A 301 15.00 -23.27 -22.77
N LEU A 302 15.91 -23.71 -21.89
CA LEU A 302 17.25 -23.10 -21.75
C LEU A 302 18.05 -23.23 -23.03
N LEU A 303 18.00 -24.39 -23.70
CA LEU A 303 18.69 -24.62 -24.96
C LEU A 303 18.18 -23.70 -26.09
N GLN A 304 16.88 -23.36 -26.08
CA GLN A 304 16.27 -22.45 -27.05
C GLN A 304 16.72 -21.00 -26.80
N ILE A 305 16.77 -20.59 -25.52
CA ILE A 305 17.21 -19.26 -25.11
C ILE A 305 18.66 -19.01 -25.52
N ILE A 306 19.57 -19.97 -25.31
CA ILE A 306 21.00 -19.79 -25.66
C ILE A 306 21.27 -19.83 -27.18
N ALA A 307 20.32 -20.31 -27.97
CA ALA A 307 20.39 -20.34 -29.43
C ALA A 307 19.85 -19.05 -30.09
N TRP A 308 19.50 -18.02 -29.32
CA TRP A 308 18.88 -16.77 -29.80
C TRP A 308 19.59 -16.17 -31.03
N TRP A 309 20.92 -16.11 -31.02
CA TRP A 309 21.72 -15.50 -32.08
C TRP A 309 21.73 -16.37 -33.36
N VAL A 310 21.63 -17.70 -33.21
CA VAL A 310 21.55 -18.64 -34.34
C VAL A 310 20.24 -18.43 -35.11
N TYR A 311 19.14 -18.21 -34.40
CA TYR A 311 17.85 -17.92 -35.00
C TYR A 311 17.87 -16.60 -35.78
N ILE A 312 18.48 -15.56 -35.20
CA ILE A 312 18.68 -14.26 -35.87
C ILE A 312 19.54 -14.44 -37.13
N LEU A 313 20.64 -15.20 -37.06
CA LEU A 313 21.49 -15.46 -38.23
C LEU A 313 20.72 -16.15 -39.36
N GLY A 314 19.83 -17.10 -39.06
CA GLY A 314 19.01 -17.73 -40.09
C GLY A 314 18.11 -16.73 -40.83
N VAL A 315 17.52 -15.78 -40.10
CA VAL A 315 16.71 -14.68 -40.66
C VAL A 315 17.59 -13.76 -41.51
N VAL A 316 18.69 -13.26 -40.94
CA VAL A 316 19.62 -12.32 -41.59
C VAL A 316 20.22 -12.93 -42.85
N TYR A 317 20.66 -14.19 -42.81
CA TYR A 317 21.20 -14.90 -43.97
C TYR A 317 20.16 -15.12 -45.06
N THR A 318 18.87 -15.21 -44.72
CA THR A 318 17.79 -15.24 -45.72
C THR A 318 17.72 -13.91 -46.46
N PHE A 319 17.67 -12.79 -45.74
CA PHE A 319 17.62 -11.46 -46.36
C PHE A 319 18.88 -11.11 -47.15
N LEU A 320 20.06 -11.42 -46.61
CA LEU A 320 21.34 -11.20 -47.28
C LEU A 320 21.65 -12.22 -48.38
N ARG A 321 20.77 -13.21 -48.59
CA ARG A 321 20.94 -14.30 -49.57
C ARG A 321 22.26 -15.05 -49.42
N LYS A 322 22.80 -15.12 -48.20
CA LYS A 322 24.01 -15.88 -47.91
C LYS A 322 23.70 -17.38 -48.07
N LYS A 323 24.49 -18.05 -48.91
CA LYS A 323 24.39 -19.50 -49.08
C LYS A 323 24.95 -20.20 -47.84
N VAL A 324 24.15 -21.05 -47.22
CA VAL A 324 24.60 -21.95 -46.17
C VAL A 324 24.78 -23.33 -46.82
N PRO A 325 26.00 -23.89 -46.86
CA PRO A 325 26.20 -25.20 -47.47
C PRO A 325 25.42 -26.27 -46.71
N TYR A 326 24.87 -27.24 -47.45
CA TYR A 326 24.26 -28.41 -46.85
C TYR A 326 25.38 -29.30 -46.28
N LEU A 327 25.61 -29.19 -44.97
CA LEU A 327 26.53 -30.06 -44.25
C LEU A 327 25.71 -31.07 -43.44
N PRO A 328 25.88 -32.39 -43.66
CA PRO A 328 25.28 -33.40 -42.80
C PRO A 328 25.66 -33.11 -41.34
N THR A 329 24.70 -33.17 -40.43
CA THR A 329 25.00 -32.97 -39.01
C THR A 329 25.86 -34.14 -38.54
N PRO A 330 27.10 -33.92 -38.07
CA PRO A 330 27.95 -34.99 -37.56
C PRO A 330 27.22 -35.71 -36.42
N LYS A 331 27.23 -37.05 -36.44
CA LYS A 331 26.60 -37.88 -35.40
C LYS A 331 27.63 -38.62 -34.54
N ASN A 332 28.91 -38.30 -34.71
CA ASN A 332 30.02 -38.88 -33.95
C ASN A 332 30.21 -38.13 -32.62
N GLU A 333 30.69 -38.83 -31.59
CA GLU A 333 30.87 -38.28 -30.23
C GLU A 333 32.10 -37.36 -30.07
N GLU A 334 32.85 -37.03 -31.15
CA GLU A 334 34.23 -36.50 -31.08
C GLU A 334 34.50 -35.23 -31.94
N GLU A 335 33.62 -34.21 -31.95
CA GLU A 335 34.06 -32.85 -32.36
C GLU A 335 34.44 -32.04 -31.10
N GLU A 336 35.70 -31.57 -31.04
CA GLU A 336 36.09 -30.52 -30.10
C GLU A 336 35.24 -29.28 -30.37
N ASN A 337 34.43 -28.86 -29.39
CA ASN A 337 33.59 -27.68 -29.55
C ASN A 337 34.49 -26.45 -29.73
N ASN A 338 34.41 -25.80 -30.90
CA ASN A 338 35.09 -24.52 -31.11
C ASN A 338 34.47 -23.47 -30.17
N LEU A 339 35.25 -22.96 -29.23
CA LEU A 339 34.81 -21.97 -28.23
C LEU A 339 34.23 -20.68 -28.85
N ASN A 340 34.51 -20.42 -30.13
CA ASN A 340 33.94 -19.29 -30.85
C ASN A 340 32.40 -19.32 -30.89
N ILE A 341 31.76 -20.50 -30.81
CA ILE A 341 30.29 -20.63 -30.86
C ILE A 341 29.60 -20.07 -29.61
N VAL A 342 30.32 -19.90 -28.50
CA VAL A 342 29.76 -19.36 -27.24
C VAL A 342 30.06 -17.89 -27.02
N ILE A 343 30.86 -17.25 -27.89
CA ILE A 343 31.21 -15.83 -27.77
C ILE A 343 29.97 -14.92 -27.65
N PRO A 344 28.91 -15.06 -28.48
CA PRO A 344 27.71 -14.22 -28.32
C PRO A 344 27.05 -14.36 -26.94
N ASN A 345 27.06 -15.57 -26.38
CA ASN A 345 26.50 -15.83 -25.06
C ASN A 345 27.39 -15.24 -23.95
N LEU A 346 28.71 -15.39 -24.05
CA LEU A 346 29.67 -14.79 -23.12
C LEU A 346 29.57 -13.27 -23.09
N ILE A 347 29.41 -12.62 -24.26
CA ILE A 347 29.22 -11.17 -24.35
C ILE A 347 27.96 -10.74 -23.59
N VAL A 348 26.82 -11.40 -23.84
CA VAL A 348 25.56 -11.08 -23.14
C VAL A 348 25.69 -11.32 -21.63
N ALA A 349 26.37 -12.38 -21.21
CA ALA A 349 26.62 -12.66 -19.80
C ALA A 349 27.46 -11.56 -19.13
N ALA A 350 28.59 -11.19 -19.75
CA ALA A 350 29.49 -10.17 -19.24
C ALA A 350 28.83 -8.79 -19.18
N ILE A 351 28.11 -8.39 -20.24
CA ILE A 351 27.37 -7.12 -20.28
C ILE A 351 26.28 -7.11 -19.20
N SER A 352 25.58 -8.23 -18.99
CA SER A 352 24.53 -8.31 -17.96
C SER A 352 25.10 -8.17 -16.55
N LEU A 353 26.22 -8.85 -16.25
CA LEU A 353 26.89 -8.71 -14.95
C LEU A 353 27.43 -7.28 -14.74
N PHE A 354 28.06 -6.71 -15.76
CA PHE A 354 28.54 -5.34 -15.70
C PHE A 354 27.40 -4.34 -15.52
N ALA A 355 26.27 -4.54 -16.21
CA ALA A 355 25.07 -3.71 -16.06
C ALA A 355 24.48 -3.78 -14.64
N ILE A 356 24.53 -4.93 -13.97
CA ILE A 356 24.12 -5.05 -12.55
C ILE A 356 25.01 -4.19 -11.67
N LEU A 357 26.34 -4.37 -11.78
CA LEU A 357 27.30 -3.63 -10.95
C LEU A 357 27.20 -2.13 -11.18
N TYR A 358 27.21 -1.71 -12.45
CA TYR A 358 27.08 -0.31 -12.83
C TYR A 358 25.71 0.25 -12.45
N GLY A 359 24.63 -0.46 -12.74
CA GLY A 359 23.26 -0.03 -12.51
C GLY A 359 22.94 0.18 -11.04
N LEU A 360 23.26 -0.79 -10.18
CA LEU A 360 23.04 -0.66 -8.72
C LEU A 360 23.97 0.38 -8.09
N TYR A 361 25.19 0.55 -8.61
CA TYR A 361 26.06 1.64 -8.20
C TYR A 361 25.47 3.00 -8.58
N GLN A 362 24.88 3.13 -9.77
CA GLN A 362 24.31 4.40 -10.23
C GLN A 362 22.99 4.72 -9.51
N ASP A 363 22.11 3.73 -9.36
CA ASP A 363 20.75 3.93 -8.90
C ASP A 363 20.27 2.71 -8.11
N PHE A 364 20.07 2.88 -6.80
CA PHE A 364 19.60 1.81 -5.91
C PHE A 364 18.13 2.07 -5.54
N THR A 365 17.23 1.33 -6.19
CA THR A 365 15.78 1.42 -6.00
C THR A 365 15.18 0.01 -6.05
N PRO A 366 13.93 -0.21 -5.58
CA PRO A 366 13.26 -1.50 -5.76
C PRO A 366 13.25 -1.97 -7.23
N PHE A 367 13.18 -1.03 -8.17
CA PHE A 367 13.15 -1.32 -9.59
C PHE A 367 14.51 -1.72 -10.16
N SER A 368 15.60 -1.04 -9.77
CA SER A 368 16.94 -1.44 -10.21
C SER A 368 17.33 -2.81 -9.62
N ILE A 369 16.83 -3.16 -8.44
CA ILE A 369 16.97 -4.52 -7.88
C ILE A 369 16.24 -5.55 -8.76
N ILE A 370 14.99 -5.30 -9.17
CA ILE A 370 14.27 -6.22 -10.07
C ILE A 370 14.96 -6.34 -11.43
N MET A 371 15.40 -5.23 -12.01
CA MET A 371 16.11 -5.25 -13.30
C MET A 371 17.45 -5.98 -13.18
N SER A 372 18.14 -5.85 -12.03
CA SER A 372 19.35 -6.60 -11.73
C SER A 372 19.08 -8.10 -11.62
N PHE A 373 17.95 -8.50 -11.03
CA PHE A 373 17.52 -9.90 -11.01
C PHE A 373 17.29 -10.45 -12.42
N PHE A 374 16.63 -9.71 -13.31
CA PHE A 374 16.46 -10.15 -14.70
C PHE A 374 17.78 -10.20 -15.47
N ALA A 375 18.67 -9.23 -15.29
CA ALA A 375 20.01 -9.27 -15.86
C ALA A 375 20.83 -10.47 -15.33
N LEU A 376 20.65 -10.83 -14.05
CA LEU A 376 21.30 -12.01 -13.47
C LEU A 376 20.78 -13.30 -14.12
N LEU A 377 19.47 -13.42 -14.34
CA LEU A 377 18.89 -14.54 -15.07
C LEU A 377 19.45 -14.63 -16.49
N ASN A 378 19.62 -13.50 -17.19
CA ASN A 378 20.27 -13.48 -18.51
C ASN A 378 21.68 -14.08 -18.43
N ALA A 379 22.50 -13.62 -17.48
CA ALA A 379 23.85 -14.13 -17.30
C ALA A 379 23.86 -15.63 -16.99
N LEU A 380 22.99 -16.11 -16.10
CA LEU A 380 22.87 -17.52 -15.75
C LEU A 380 22.47 -18.39 -16.95
N PHE A 381 21.52 -17.96 -17.78
CA PHE A 381 21.14 -18.67 -18.99
C PHE A 381 22.30 -18.75 -19.99
N MET A 382 23.03 -17.65 -20.17
CA MET A 382 24.19 -17.62 -21.07
C MET A 382 25.34 -18.51 -20.56
N PHE A 383 25.65 -18.47 -19.25
CA PHE A 383 26.65 -19.35 -18.64
C PHE A 383 26.25 -20.82 -18.71
N PHE A 384 24.96 -21.14 -18.67
CA PHE A 384 24.48 -22.50 -18.93
C PHE A 384 24.85 -22.97 -20.35
N GLY A 385 24.77 -22.09 -21.36
CA GLY A 385 25.24 -22.40 -22.71
C GLY A 385 26.75 -22.63 -22.79
N VAL A 386 27.54 -21.82 -22.09
CA VAL A 386 28.99 -22.01 -21.96
C VAL A 386 29.30 -23.35 -21.30
N TYR A 387 28.60 -23.67 -20.21
CA TYR A 387 28.72 -24.94 -19.52
C TYR A 387 28.40 -26.14 -20.42
N LEU A 388 27.35 -26.06 -21.26
CA LEU A 388 27.04 -27.13 -22.21
C LEU A 388 28.14 -27.31 -23.26
N ALA A 389 28.77 -26.23 -23.71
CA ALA A 389 29.91 -26.31 -24.63
C ALA A 389 31.11 -27.02 -23.98
N PHE A 390 31.46 -26.70 -22.73
CA PHE A 390 32.61 -27.33 -22.04
C PHE A 390 32.32 -28.76 -21.57
N LYS A 391 31.15 -29.04 -21.00
CA LYS A 391 30.87 -30.34 -20.35
C LYS A 391 30.64 -31.49 -21.34
N VAL A 392 30.08 -31.20 -22.51
CA VAL A 392 29.84 -32.24 -23.53
C VAL A 392 31.14 -32.63 -24.23
N THR A 393 32.09 -31.71 -24.40
CA THR A 393 33.44 -32.01 -24.92
C THR A 393 34.29 -32.76 -23.90
N ASN A 394 33.93 -32.76 -22.62
CA ASN A 394 34.81 -33.19 -21.53
C ASN A 394 34.08 -34.14 -20.55
N ARG A 395 33.49 -35.24 -21.05
CA ARG A 395 32.83 -36.30 -20.24
C ARG A 395 33.77 -36.79 -19.11
N ASN A 396 33.71 -36.14 -17.95
CA ASN A 396 34.03 -36.65 -16.62
C ASN A 396 35.44 -37.25 -16.36
N ARG A 397 36.53 -36.52 -16.62
CA ARG A 397 37.83 -36.90 -16.02
C ARG A 397 38.41 -35.93 -14.99
N ILE A 398 37.89 -34.70 -14.84
CA ILE A 398 38.45 -33.70 -13.90
C ILE A 398 37.56 -33.50 -12.67
N LEU A 399 36.24 -33.35 -12.85
CA LEU A 399 35.31 -33.16 -11.73
C LEU A 399 34.97 -34.46 -10.97
N ARG A 400 35.00 -35.62 -11.64
CA ARG A 400 34.76 -36.93 -10.98
C ARG A 400 35.95 -37.44 -10.17
N THR A 401 37.17 -37.04 -10.53
CA THR A 401 38.41 -37.36 -9.82
C THR A 401 38.67 -36.40 -8.67
N ALA A 402 38.19 -35.15 -8.75
CA ALA A 402 38.37 -34.14 -7.71
C ALA A 402 37.29 -34.14 -6.61
N LEU A 403 36.18 -34.87 -6.79
CA LEU A 403 35.08 -34.93 -5.82
C LEU A 403 35.04 -36.29 -5.11
N GLU A 404 34.92 -36.26 -3.79
CA GLU A 404 34.77 -37.47 -2.96
C GLU A 404 33.49 -38.25 -3.34
N ASN A 405 33.57 -39.58 -3.23
CA ASN A 405 32.46 -40.47 -3.58
C ASN A 405 31.17 -40.16 -2.78
N GLU A 406 31.31 -39.76 -1.51
CA GLU A 406 30.18 -39.37 -0.66
C GLU A 406 29.46 -38.12 -1.19
N THR A 407 30.19 -37.11 -1.66
CA THR A 407 29.63 -35.91 -2.28
C THR A 407 28.87 -36.27 -3.58
N ILE A 408 29.41 -37.21 -4.37
CA ILE A 408 28.75 -37.70 -5.57
C ILE A 408 27.45 -38.44 -5.24
N GLU A 409 27.45 -39.28 -4.19
CA GLU A 409 26.22 -39.95 -3.71
C GLU A 409 25.19 -38.97 -3.18
N ASN A 410 25.60 -37.99 -2.37
CA ASN A 410 24.73 -36.94 -1.86
C ASN A 410 24.09 -36.13 -2.99
N LEU A 411 24.87 -35.74 -4.00
CA LEU A 411 24.34 -35.07 -5.20
C LEU A 411 23.36 -35.95 -5.98
N LYS A 412 23.62 -37.26 -6.09
CA LYS A 412 22.67 -38.22 -6.71
C LYS A 412 21.37 -38.31 -5.90
N ARG A 413 21.43 -38.37 -4.57
CA ARG A 413 20.24 -38.39 -3.69
C ARG A 413 19.44 -37.10 -3.84
N VAL A 414 20.08 -35.94 -3.73
CA VAL A 414 19.44 -34.62 -3.91
C VAL A 414 18.78 -34.53 -5.28
N LYS A 415 19.47 -34.95 -6.35
CA LYS A 415 18.91 -34.96 -7.71
C LYS A 415 17.68 -35.87 -7.81
N LYS A 416 17.70 -37.05 -7.18
CA LYS A 416 16.57 -37.98 -7.16
C LYS A 416 15.38 -37.38 -6.41
N THR A 417 15.60 -36.84 -5.22
CA THR A 417 14.56 -36.17 -4.40
C THR A 417 13.95 -35.00 -5.15
N PHE A 418 14.78 -34.15 -5.75
CA PHE A 418 14.32 -33.03 -6.57
C PHE A 418 13.51 -33.50 -7.78
N GLY A 419 13.96 -34.56 -8.48
CA GLY A 419 13.22 -35.16 -9.58
C GLY A 419 11.81 -35.63 -9.16
N MET A 420 11.72 -36.38 -8.06
CA MET A 420 10.44 -36.85 -7.52
C MET A 420 9.50 -35.70 -7.15
N PHE A 421 10.04 -34.63 -6.53
CA PHE A 421 9.28 -33.43 -6.22
C PHE A 421 8.75 -32.74 -7.49
N MET A 422 9.62 -32.54 -8.49
CA MET A 422 9.24 -31.91 -9.76
C MET A 422 8.18 -32.72 -10.52
N ASP A 423 8.24 -34.06 -10.47
CA ASP A 423 7.24 -34.94 -11.08
C ASP A 423 5.89 -34.85 -10.39
N HIS A 424 5.87 -34.77 -9.04
CA HIS A 424 4.64 -34.52 -8.27
C HIS A 424 4.05 -33.14 -8.61
N LEU A 425 4.88 -32.10 -8.60
CA LEU A 425 4.47 -30.74 -8.94
C LEU A 425 3.92 -30.65 -10.37
N PHE A 426 4.57 -31.30 -11.33
CA PHE A 426 4.08 -31.39 -12.71
C PHE A 426 2.73 -32.11 -12.78
N THR A 427 2.58 -33.23 -12.09
CA THR A 427 1.33 -34.00 -12.09
C THR A 427 0.16 -33.20 -11.51
N PHE A 428 0.42 -32.48 -10.42
CA PHE A 428 -0.53 -31.56 -9.80
C PHE A 428 -0.90 -30.41 -10.74
N THR A 429 0.09 -29.66 -11.22
CA THR A 429 -0.12 -28.48 -12.09
C THR A 429 -0.80 -28.85 -13.39
N ARG A 430 -0.46 -29.98 -14.03
CA ARG A 430 -1.11 -30.44 -15.25
C ARG A 430 -2.59 -30.75 -15.06
N ARG A 431 -2.98 -31.36 -13.93
CA ARG A 431 -4.38 -31.69 -13.62
C ARG A 431 -5.20 -30.45 -13.30
N LEU A 432 -4.60 -29.49 -12.60
CA LEU A 432 -5.27 -28.29 -12.11
C LEU A 432 -4.94 -27.03 -12.90
N ALA A 433 -4.32 -27.14 -14.08
CA ALA A 433 -3.84 -25.99 -14.85
C ALA A 433 -4.92 -24.94 -15.13
N VAL A 434 -6.09 -25.38 -15.61
CA VAL A 434 -7.23 -24.49 -15.89
C VAL A 434 -7.81 -23.91 -14.59
N PRO A 435 -8.15 -24.69 -13.55
CA PRO A 435 -8.56 -24.15 -12.25
C PRO A 435 -7.56 -23.14 -11.66
N ILE A 436 -6.26 -23.44 -11.65
CA ILE A 436 -5.22 -22.55 -11.11
C ILE A 436 -5.19 -21.24 -11.90
N LEU A 437 -5.29 -21.30 -13.24
CA LEU A 437 -5.31 -20.10 -14.07
C LEU A 437 -6.56 -19.24 -13.80
N LEU A 438 -7.74 -19.86 -13.71
CA LEU A 438 -9.00 -19.16 -13.40
C LEU A 438 -8.98 -18.54 -12.00
N ILE A 439 -8.47 -19.28 -10.99
CA ILE A 439 -8.28 -18.78 -9.62
C ILE A 439 -7.30 -17.61 -9.61
N THR A 440 -6.20 -17.69 -10.36
CA THR A 440 -5.22 -16.60 -10.47
C THR A 440 -5.84 -15.36 -11.09
N ILE A 441 -6.58 -15.50 -12.20
CA ILE A 441 -7.26 -14.39 -12.86
C ILE A 441 -8.30 -13.77 -11.93
N TYR A 442 -9.10 -14.60 -11.24
CA TYR A 442 -10.08 -14.15 -10.26
C TYR A 442 -9.41 -13.42 -9.09
N PHE A 443 -8.37 -14.01 -8.50
CA PHE A 443 -7.62 -13.44 -7.37
C PHE A 443 -6.97 -12.12 -7.76
N THR A 444 -6.36 -12.04 -8.93
CA THR A 444 -5.73 -10.81 -9.45
C THR A 444 -6.76 -9.71 -9.63
N ASN A 445 -7.86 -10.00 -10.34
CA ASN A 445 -8.96 -9.05 -10.53
C ASN A 445 -9.61 -8.64 -9.20
N SER A 446 -9.83 -9.59 -8.30
CA SER A 446 -10.40 -9.34 -6.97
C SER A 446 -9.46 -8.48 -6.13
N SER A 447 -8.15 -8.72 -6.17
CA SER A 447 -7.14 -7.95 -5.45
C SER A 447 -7.05 -6.52 -5.99
N LEU A 448 -6.97 -6.34 -7.32
CA LEU A 448 -6.98 -5.00 -7.93
C LEU A 448 -8.27 -4.24 -7.63
N LYS A 449 -9.43 -4.90 -7.76
CA LYS A 449 -10.72 -4.32 -7.36
C LYS A 449 -10.78 -4.02 -5.87
N LYS A 450 -10.21 -4.86 -5.00
CA LYS A 450 -10.17 -4.62 -3.55
C LYS A 450 -9.29 -3.42 -3.22
N ILE A 451 -8.13 -3.28 -3.86
CA ILE A 451 -7.25 -2.12 -3.72
C ILE A 451 -7.99 -0.84 -4.15
N GLU A 452 -8.63 -0.85 -5.32
CA GLU A 452 -9.40 0.31 -5.81
C GLU A 452 -10.62 0.58 -4.91
N ARG A 453 -11.37 -0.44 -4.52
CA ARG A 453 -12.54 -0.34 -3.63
C ARG A 453 -12.15 0.16 -2.24
N ASN A 454 -11.02 -0.29 -1.69
CA ASN A 454 -10.53 0.20 -0.40
C ASN A 454 -10.12 1.66 -0.48
N ARG A 455 -9.54 2.09 -1.61
CA ARG A 455 -9.21 3.49 -1.85
C ARG A 455 -10.47 4.37 -1.96
N TRP A 456 -11.52 3.90 -2.66
CA TRP A 456 -12.71 4.71 -2.99
C TRP A 456 -13.93 4.52 -2.09
N ASN A 457 -14.22 3.31 -1.61
CA ASN A 457 -15.46 2.99 -0.89
C ASN A 457 -15.29 2.91 0.62
N TYR A 458 -14.11 2.54 1.10
CA TYR A 458 -13.82 2.52 2.53
C TYR A 458 -13.03 3.78 2.89
N PRO A 459 -13.46 4.61 3.85
CA PRO A 459 -12.49 5.44 4.54
C PRO A 459 -11.50 4.48 5.20
N GLN A 460 -10.19 4.71 5.07
CA GLN A 460 -9.27 4.13 6.05
C GLN A 460 -9.63 4.77 7.39
N THR A 461 -10.54 4.13 8.09
CA THR A 461 -10.75 4.32 9.51
C THR A 461 -9.75 3.42 10.19
N GLU A 462 -8.49 3.86 10.27
CA GLU A 462 -7.83 3.74 11.57
C GLU A 462 -8.47 4.82 12.43
N VAL A 463 -9.68 4.51 12.90
CA VAL A 463 -10.21 5.15 14.08
C VAL A 463 -9.40 4.48 15.17
N ASP A 464 -8.41 5.18 15.72
CA ASP A 464 -8.10 4.96 17.12
C ASP A 464 -9.45 5.04 17.81
N GLN A 465 -9.91 3.89 18.31
CA GLN A 465 -11.09 3.85 19.14
C GLN A 465 -10.81 4.87 20.25
N LYS A 466 -11.64 5.91 20.34
CA LYS A 466 -11.72 6.69 21.56
C LYS A 466 -12.03 5.67 22.63
N LYS A 467 -11.03 5.27 23.43
CA LYS A 467 -11.31 4.65 24.72
C LYS A 467 -11.88 5.79 25.56
N THR A 468 -13.20 5.98 25.52
CA THR A 468 -13.88 6.82 26.51
C THR A 468 -13.69 6.11 27.84
N MET A 469 -12.79 6.64 28.68
CA MET A 469 -12.67 6.16 30.06
C MET A 469 -14.04 6.33 30.71
N LYS A 470 -14.53 5.24 31.29
CA LYS A 470 -15.79 5.18 32.02
C LYS A 470 -15.50 5.55 33.47
N TYR A 471 -15.94 6.74 33.91
CA TYR A 471 -15.75 7.21 35.27
C TYR A 471 -16.81 6.63 36.20
N LEU A 472 -16.38 6.00 37.29
CA LEU A 472 -17.26 5.57 38.36
C LEU A 472 -17.21 6.58 39.51
N GLY A 473 -18.34 7.13 39.91
CA GLY A 473 -18.44 8.11 40.97
C GLY A 473 -19.46 7.77 42.04
N ILE A 474 -19.36 8.45 43.17
CA ILE A 474 -20.30 8.29 44.28
C ILE A 474 -20.53 9.62 45.01
N PHE A 475 -21.77 9.81 45.46
CA PHE A 475 -22.17 10.72 46.53
C PHE A 475 -22.65 9.87 47.71
N ASN A 476 -21.89 9.83 48.81
CA ASN A 476 -22.18 8.98 49.98
C ASN A 476 -22.12 9.77 51.29
N PRO A 477 -23.15 10.59 51.58
CA PRO A 477 -23.20 11.37 52.81
C PRO A 477 -23.65 10.51 54.00
N THR A 478 -23.02 10.72 55.17
CA THR A 478 -23.46 10.14 56.46
C THR A 478 -24.21 11.15 57.34
N ALA A 479 -24.23 12.42 56.93
CA ALA A 479 -24.95 13.50 57.57
C ALA A 479 -25.56 14.42 56.50
N ALA A 480 -26.61 15.17 56.84
CA ALA A 480 -27.26 16.12 55.94
C ALA A 480 -26.45 17.43 55.81
N ASN A 481 -25.20 17.32 55.35
CA ASN A 481 -24.25 18.44 55.20
C ASN A 481 -23.69 18.59 53.78
N GLY A 482 -24.22 17.83 52.82
CA GLY A 482 -23.85 17.92 51.40
C GLY A 482 -22.50 17.31 51.03
N VAL A 483 -21.73 16.74 51.96
CA VAL A 483 -20.40 16.17 51.65
C VAL A 483 -20.39 14.65 51.74
N THR A 484 -19.59 14.01 50.87
CA THR A 484 -19.35 12.57 50.92
C THR A 484 -18.44 12.22 52.10
N ASP A 485 -18.80 11.19 52.87
CA ASP A 485 -17.96 10.65 53.94
C ASP A 485 -16.84 9.79 53.34
N LEU A 486 -15.67 10.42 53.18
CA LEU A 486 -14.50 9.79 52.57
C LEU A 486 -14.03 8.53 53.32
N ARG A 487 -14.27 8.44 54.64
CA ARG A 487 -13.88 7.26 55.43
C ARG A 487 -14.80 6.09 55.11
N GLN A 488 -16.11 6.31 55.08
CA GLN A 488 -17.07 5.27 54.73
C GLN A 488 -16.90 4.83 53.27
N THR A 489 -16.68 5.77 52.36
CA THR A 489 -16.39 5.45 50.95
C THR A 489 -15.13 4.60 50.81
N SER A 490 -14.03 4.91 51.50
CA SER A 490 -12.84 4.05 51.48
C SER A 490 -13.03 2.67 52.11
N LEU A 491 -13.94 2.53 53.08
CA LEU A 491 -14.31 1.22 53.60
C LEU A 491 -15.12 0.42 52.58
N PHE A 492 -16.05 1.07 51.87
CA PHE A 492 -16.77 0.50 50.74
C PHE A 492 -15.80 0.01 49.67
N GLU A 493 -14.92 0.88 49.17
CA GLU A 493 -13.93 0.57 48.13
C GLU A 493 -13.07 -0.64 48.48
N ARG A 494 -12.56 -0.71 49.71
CA ARG A 494 -11.74 -1.84 50.18
C ARG A 494 -12.52 -3.14 50.30
N ARG A 495 -13.76 -3.08 50.79
CA ARG A 495 -14.61 -4.27 50.98
C ARG A 495 -14.96 -4.91 49.64
N GLU A 496 -15.31 -4.08 48.65
CA GLU A 496 -15.77 -4.54 47.34
C GLU A 496 -14.67 -4.64 46.28
N GLN A 497 -13.43 -4.25 46.63
CA GLN A 497 -12.29 -4.19 45.71
C GLN A 497 -12.54 -3.30 44.47
N ILE A 498 -13.30 -2.23 44.65
CA ILE A 498 -13.58 -1.21 43.62
C ILE A 498 -12.89 0.11 43.96
N LYS A 499 -12.87 1.04 43.01
CA LYS A 499 -12.42 2.41 43.24
C LYS A 499 -13.38 3.40 42.59
N PHE A 500 -13.76 4.44 43.33
CA PHE A 500 -14.53 5.56 42.79
C PHE A 500 -13.56 6.62 42.25
N ASP A 501 -13.63 6.87 40.96
CA ASP A 501 -12.88 7.93 40.27
C ASP A 501 -13.41 9.32 40.59
N ILE A 502 -14.71 9.48 40.84
CA ILE A 502 -15.34 10.78 41.15
C ILE A 502 -15.94 10.76 42.56
N ILE A 503 -15.55 11.72 43.39
CA ILE A 503 -16.24 12.01 44.64
C ILE A 503 -17.10 13.24 44.44
N SER A 504 -18.41 13.05 44.42
CA SER A 504 -19.39 14.13 44.32
C SER A 504 -19.70 14.71 45.70
N PHE A 505 -19.96 16.01 45.74
CA PHE A 505 -20.45 16.72 46.91
C PHE A 505 -21.19 18.00 46.49
N TYR A 506 -22.07 18.48 47.37
CA TYR A 506 -22.91 19.66 47.18
C TYR A 506 -22.43 20.77 48.09
N MET A 507 -22.48 22.01 47.58
CA MET A 507 -22.12 23.19 48.34
C MET A 507 -23.04 24.34 47.97
N ALA A 508 -23.80 24.79 48.96
CA ALA A 508 -24.55 26.03 48.90
C ALA A 508 -23.60 27.24 48.92
N TRP A 509 -23.91 28.26 48.12
CA TRP A 509 -23.23 29.54 48.18
C TRP A 509 -23.49 30.24 49.53
N GLY A 510 -22.55 31.07 49.98
CA GLY A 510 -22.66 31.90 51.19
C GLY A 510 -21.34 32.53 51.61
N ASP A 511 -21.39 33.54 52.47
CA ASP A 511 -20.22 34.28 52.97
C ASP A 511 -19.73 33.83 54.37
N GLU A 512 -20.28 32.73 54.90
CA GLU A 512 -19.82 32.09 56.14
C GLU A 512 -18.73 31.03 55.88
N ASP A 513 -17.89 30.76 56.89
CA ASP A 513 -16.82 29.75 56.81
C ASP A 513 -17.32 28.31 56.57
N LYS A 514 -18.61 28.05 56.80
CA LYS A 514 -19.27 26.76 56.52
C LYS A 514 -19.70 26.60 55.06
N THR A 515 -19.80 27.69 54.30
CA THR A 515 -20.25 27.72 52.89
C THR A 515 -19.10 27.99 51.90
N LEU A 516 -17.86 28.06 52.40
CA LEU A 516 -16.64 28.19 51.61
C LEU A 516 -16.01 26.81 51.31
N LEU A 517 -15.49 26.66 50.08
CA LEU A 517 -14.84 25.44 49.63
C LEU A 517 -13.55 25.18 50.42
N LYS A 518 -13.47 24.07 51.16
CA LYS A 518 -12.33 23.78 52.04
C LYS A 518 -11.23 23.01 51.31
N SER A 519 -10.05 23.63 51.18
CA SER A 519 -8.85 23.02 50.56
C SER A 519 -8.49 21.67 51.20
N ASP A 520 -8.60 21.52 52.52
CA ASP A 520 -8.29 20.27 53.23
C ASP A 520 -9.14 19.08 52.79
N TYR A 521 -10.43 19.32 52.49
CA TYR A 521 -11.33 18.27 52.01
C TYR A 521 -10.93 17.81 50.61
N LEU A 522 -10.58 18.76 49.74
CA LEU A 522 -10.09 18.48 48.39
C LEU A 522 -8.78 17.69 48.42
N GLN A 523 -7.85 18.03 49.33
CA GLN A 523 -6.61 17.27 49.50
C GLN A 523 -6.87 15.84 49.98
N LYS A 524 -7.88 15.60 50.81
CA LYS A 524 -8.28 14.24 51.22
C LYS A 524 -8.85 13.43 50.05
N ILE A 525 -9.69 14.04 49.21
CA ILE A 525 -10.17 13.39 47.97
C ILE A 525 -8.98 13.03 47.05
N LYS A 526 -8.03 13.97 46.87
CA LYS A 526 -6.81 13.73 46.10
C LYS A 526 -5.97 12.60 46.67
N ALA A 527 -5.84 12.50 47.99
CA ALA A 527 -5.07 11.43 48.65
C ALA A 527 -5.67 10.03 48.42
N GLN A 528 -6.99 9.93 48.22
CA GLN A 528 -7.66 8.68 47.80
C GLN A 528 -7.44 8.39 46.30
N GLY A 529 -6.94 9.37 45.56
CA GLY A 529 -6.71 9.30 44.12
C GLY A 529 -7.99 9.37 43.30
N SER A 530 -8.97 10.14 43.79
CA SER A 530 -10.24 10.45 43.12
C SER A 530 -10.29 11.92 42.71
N VAL A 531 -11.22 12.27 41.82
CA VAL A 531 -11.46 13.61 41.29
C VAL A 531 -12.68 14.21 41.98
N PRO A 532 -12.59 15.42 42.56
CA PRO A 532 -13.75 16.09 43.14
C PRO A 532 -14.75 16.54 42.05
N MET A 533 -16.04 16.33 42.31
CA MET A 533 -17.14 16.97 41.58
C MET A 533 -17.96 17.83 42.55
N LEU A 534 -17.89 19.14 42.34
CA LEU A 534 -18.65 20.12 43.09
C LEU A 534 -19.99 20.38 42.40
N THR A 535 -21.09 20.06 43.06
CA THR A 535 -22.41 20.58 42.73
C THR A 535 -22.59 21.92 43.45
N TRP A 536 -22.56 23.01 42.68
CA TRP A 536 -22.43 24.36 43.21
C TRP A 536 -23.77 25.10 43.13
N GLU A 537 -24.40 25.31 44.28
CA GLU A 537 -25.80 25.71 44.40
C GLU A 537 -25.92 27.21 44.74
N PRO A 538 -26.40 28.06 43.82
CA PRO A 538 -26.44 29.51 44.00
C PRO A 538 -27.61 29.95 44.87
N TRP A 539 -27.57 29.61 46.16
CA TRP A 539 -28.48 30.17 47.17
C TRP A 539 -28.09 31.62 47.48
N ALA A 540 -29.00 32.56 47.25
CA ALA A 540 -28.77 33.97 47.44
C ALA A 540 -28.89 34.40 48.91
N SER A 541 -29.83 33.83 49.66
CA SER A 541 -30.16 34.25 51.03
C SER A 541 -29.02 34.04 52.05
N ASN A 542 -28.02 33.23 51.71
CA ASN A 542 -26.85 32.94 52.54
C ASN A 542 -25.75 34.02 52.49
N PHE A 543 -25.96 35.12 51.76
CA PHE A 543 -25.02 36.24 51.73
C PHE A 543 -25.55 37.45 52.47
N ARG A 544 -24.69 38.18 53.18
CA ARG A 544 -25.04 39.47 53.82
C ARG A 544 -25.56 40.51 52.84
N ILE A 545 -25.12 40.47 51.57
CA ILE A 545 -25.62 41.38 50.52
C ILE A 545 -27.13 41.23 50.31
N SER A 546 -27.69 40.06 50.59
CA SER A 546 -29.11 39.77 50.45
C SER A 546 -29.97 40.52 51.47
N ASP A 547 -29.41 40.94 52.61
CA ASP A 547 -30.13 41.84 53.52
C ASP A 547 -30.40 43.22 52.92
N SER A 548 -29.60 43.64 51.93
CA SER A 548 -29.74 44.92 51.23
C SER A 548 -30.52 44.85 49.92
N ILE A 549 -30.75 43.64 49.38
CA ILE A 549 -31.45 43.43 48.10
C ILE A 549 -32.66 42.50 48.35
N PRO A 550 -33.89 43.04 48.46
CA PRO A 550 -35.08 42.25 48.79
C PRO A 550 -35.37 41.08 47.86
N ALA A 551 -35.01 41.18 46.58
CA ALA A 551 -35.12 40.09 45.61
C ALA A 551 -34.22 38.90 45.99
N LEU A 552 -32.95 39.15 46.34
CA LEU A 552 -32.00 38.11 46.76
C LEU A 552 -32.41 37.46 48.09
N LYS A 553 -32.94 38.23 49.05
CA LYS A 553 -33.47 37.69 50.32
C LYS A 553 -34.64 36.71 50.12
N LYS A 554 -35.39 36.89 49.03
CA LYS A 554 -36.51 36.02 48.63
C LYS A 554 -36.11 34.97 47.59
N GLU A 555 -34.80 34.80 47.34
CA GLU A 555 -34.28 33.86 46.34
C GLU A 555 -34.79 34.13 44.91
N GLN A 556 -34.91 35.42 44.55
CA GLN A 556 -35.39 35.86 43.24
C GLN A 556 -34.28 36.47 42.38
N SER A 557 -34.34 36.20 41.08
CA SER A 557 -33.49 36.77 40.02
C SER A 557 -31.98 36.58 40.23
N ILE A 558 -31.57 35.53 40.94
CA ILE A 558 -30.16 35.26 41.27
C ILE A 558 -29.25 35.23 40.03
N LEU A 559 -29.70 34.67 38.90
CA LEU A 559 -28.89 34.56 37.69
C LEU A 559 -28.59 35.92 37.05
N TYR A 560 -29.54 36.87 37.14
CA TYR A 560 -29.32 38.25 36.72
C TYR A 560 -28.22 38.89 37.56
N PHE A 561 -28.28 38.78 38.88
CA PHE A 561 -27.27 39.38 39.78
C PHE A 561 -25.89 38.73 39.64
N ILE A 562 -25.81 37.44 39.32
CA ILE A 562 -24.54 36.77 38.96
C ILE A 562 -23.93 37.41 37.72
N LYS A 563 -24.71 37.57 36.65
CA LYS A 563 -24.24 38.20 35.41
C LYS A 563 -23.80 39.65 35.62
N GLU A 564 -24.52 40.42 36.45
CA GLU A 564 -24.15 41.81 36.75
C GLU A 564 -22.94 41.93 37.72
N GLY A 565 -22.38 40.82 38.18
CA GLY A 565 -21.12 40.76 38.90
C GLY A 565 -21.20 40.91 40.42
N TYR A 566 -22.41 40.85 41.01
CA TYR A 566 -22.61 41.02 42.46
C TYR A 566 -21.92 39.95 43.32
N PHE A 567 -21.61 38.79 42.73
CA PHE A 567 -20.99 37.64 43.41
C PHE A 567 -19.57 37.35 42.92
N ASP A 568 -18.97 38.25 42.13
CA ASP A 568 -17.68 38.03 41.48
C ASP A 568 -16.56 37.71 42.47
N ASP A 569 -16.53 38.36 43.63
CA ASP A 569 -15.47 38.14 44.62
C ASP A 569 -15.54 36.73 45.23
N TYR A 570 -16.74 36.24 45.52
CA TYR A 570 -16.97 34.85 45.93
C TYR A 570 -16.56 33.87 44.82
N ILE A 571 -16.98 34.13 43.57
CA ILE A 571 -16.65 33.27 42.43
C ILE A 571 -15.13 33.23 42.19
N LYS A 572 -14.45 34.37 42.28
CA LYS A 572 -12.98 34.48 42.14
C LYS A 572 -12.27 33.69 43.24
N GLU A 573 -12.78 33.73 44.47
CA GLU A 573 -12.18 32.99 45.58
C GLU A 573 -12.27 31.48 45.38
N VAL A 574 -13.44 30.96 45.02
CA VAL A 574 -13.59 29.54 44.66
C VAL A 574 -12.70 29.17 43.48
N ALA A 575 -12.63 30.02 42.45
CA ALA A 575 -11.76 29.79 41.29
C ALA A 575 -10.27 29.73 41.66
N ARG A 576 -9.80 30.52 42.64
CA ARG A 576 -8.42 30.46 43.15
C ARG A 576 -8.14 29.14 43.87
N ILE A 577 -9.05 28.71 44.75
CA ILE A 577 -8.93 27.44 45.48
C ILE A 577 -8.85 26.27 44.49
N VAL A 578 -9.75 26.26 43.50
CA VAL A 578 -9.77 25.22 42.47
C VAL A 578 -8.51 25.26 41.61
N LYS A 579 -8.00 26.44 41.25
CA LYS A 579 -6.73 26.57 40.52
C LYS A 579 -5.54 26.03 41.32
N GLU A 580 -5.49 26.29 42.63
CA GLU A 580 -4.41 25.83 43.51
C GLU A 580 -4.40 24.31 43.71
N PHE A 581 -5.53 23.65 43.51
CA PHE A 581 -5.64 22.18 43.57
C PHE A 581 -4.77 21.47 42.52
N LYS A 582 -4.54 22.10 41.35
CA LYS A 582 -3.67 21.65 40.24
C LYS A 582 -4.00 20.29 39.60
N GLU A 583 -5.05 19.62 40.05
CA GLU A 583 -5.58 18.38 39.46
C GLU A 583 -6.96 18.63 38.83
N PRO A 584 -7.47 17.73 37.96
CA PRO A 584 -8.81 17.84 37.41
C PRO A 584 -9.87 18.09 38.50
N PHE A 585 -10.87 18.91 38.19
CA PHE A 585 -11.93 19.28 39.12
C PHE A 585 -13.23 19.49 38.34
N PHE A 586 -14.31 18.75 38.66
CA PHE A 586 -15.59 18.94 38.01
C PHE A 586 -16.43 20.00 38.73
N VAL A 587 -17.01 20.93 37.96
CA VAL A 587 -17.96 21.94 38.47
C VAL A 587 -19.30 21.74 37.79
N ARG A 588 -20.31 21.40 38.58
CA ARG A 588 -21.71 21.28 38.21
C ARG A 588 -22.48 22.45 38.82
N PHE A 589 -22.38 23.61 38.15
CA PHE A 589 -23.00 24.85 38.61
C PHE A 589 -24.50 24.86 38.31
N ALA A 590 -25.31 25.29 39.30
CA ALA A 590 -26.76 25.46 39.18
C ALA A 590 -27.43 24.26 38.47
N HIS A 591 -27.23 23.06 39.04
CA HIS A 591 -27.82 21.85 38.50
C HIS A 591 -29.34 21.97 38.44
N GLU A 592 -29.95 21.26 37.50
CA GLU A 592 -31.41 21.25 37.35
C GLU A 592 -32.02 22.65 37.24
N PHE A 593 -31.38 23.53 36.47
CA PHE A 593 -31.77 24.93 36.32
C PHE A 593 -33.20 25.14 35.75
N ASP A 594 -33.81 24.14 35.16
CA ASP A 594 -35.21 24.13 34.70
C ASP A 594 -36.18 23.45 35.67
N ASN A 595 -35.71 23.02 36.86
CA ASN A 595 -36.53 22.42 37.91
C ASN A 595 -37.18 23.49 38.80
N PRO A 596 -38.52 23.59 38.86
CA PRO A 596 -39.22 24.61 39.66
C PRO A 596 -38.99 24.51 41.16
N PHE A 597 -38.44 23.39 41.67
CA PHE A 597 -38.08 23.25 43.08
C PHE A 597 -36.89 24.13 43.51
N TYR A 598 -36.06 24.60 42.56
CA TYR A 598 -34.91 25.45 42.88
C TYR A 598 -35.15 26.92 42.50
N PRO A 599 -34.65 27.87 43.31
CA PRO A 599 -34.84 29.29 43.05
C PRO A 599 -34.05 29.84 41.85
N TRP A 600 -33.01 29.14 41.40
CA TRP A 600 -32.31 29.49 40.15
C TRP A 600 -33.04 29.02 38.88
N SER A 601 -34.29 28.58 39.00
CA SER A 601 -35.18 28.27 37.87
C SER A 601 -36.18 29.40 37.57
N GLN A 602 -37.20 29.10 36.75
CA GLN A 602 -38.33 30.01 36.50
C GLN A 602 -39.09 30.38 37.79
N SER A 603 -39.09 29.54 38.83
CA SER A 603 -39.80 29.82 40.09
C SER A 603 -39.21 31.01 40.87
N GLY A 604 -37.90 31.25 40.73
CA GLY A 604 -37.25 32.47 41.22
C GLY A 604 -37.22 33.62 40.21
N GLY A 605 -37.97 33.52 39.10
CA GLY A 605 -38.06 34.58 38.09
C GLY A 605 -36.87 34.65 37.13
N ASN A 606 -36.12 33.56 36.94
CA ASN A 606 -35.00 33.50 35.98
C ASN A 606 -35.45 32.94 34.62
N THR A 607 -34.84 33.43 33.54
CA THR A 607 -35.07 32.92 32.17
C THR A 607 -33.90 32.06 31.67
N ALA A 608 -34.13 31.30 30.59
CA ALA A 608 -33.07 30.55 29.90
C ALA A 608 -31.93 31.45 29.42
N LYS A 609 -32.24 32.69 29.05
CA LYS A 609 -31.23 33.69 28.66
C LYS A 609 -30.37 34.09 29.86
N ASP A 610 -30.99 34.32 31.02
CA ASP A 610 -30.28 34.68 32.25
C ASP A 610 -29.34 33.55 32.68
N PHE A 611 -29.77 32.29 32.57
CA PHE A 611 -28.91 31.13 32.83
C PHE A 611 -27.69 31.08 31.92
N LYS A 612 -27.87 31.22 30.60
CA LYS A 612 -26.73 31.23 29.65
C LYS A 612 -25.74 32.33 29.97
N GLN A 613 -26.24 33.53 30.29
CA GLN A 613 -25.40 34.68 30.59
C GLN A 613 -24.65 34.51 31.91
N ALA A 614 -25.31 34.03 32.97
CA ALA A 614 -24.69 33.71 34.24
C ALA A 614 -23.62 32.61 34.10
N TRP A 615 -23.93 31.51 33.41
CA TRP A 615 -22.99 30.43 33.13
C TRP A 615 -21.74 30.93 32.42
N GLN A 616 -21.93 31.69 31.33
CA GLN A 616 -20.83 32.25 30.56
C GLN A 616 -19.99 33.20 31.42
N HIS A 617 -20.62 34.05 32.24
CA HIS A 617 -19.90 34.98 33.12
C HIS A 617 -18.97 34.25 34.10
N ILE A 618 -19.47 33.26 34.83
CA ILE A 618 -18.67 32.45 35.76
C ILE A 618 -17.53 31.74 35.02
N HIS A 619 -17.82 31.14 33.87
CA HIS A 619 -16.80 30.50 33.04
C HIS A 619 -15.70 31.48 32.61
N HIS A 620 -16.05 32.72 32.24
CA HIS A 620 -15.05 33.76 31.90
C HIS A 620 -14.19 34.15 33.11
N ILE A 621 -14.76 34.23 34.32
CA ILE A 621 -13.97 34.50 35.53
C ILE A 621 -12.93 33.40 35.75
N PHE A 622 -13.33 32.13 35.73
CA PHE A 622 -12.41 30.99 35.88
C PHE A 622 -11.31 31.00 34.81
N LYS A 623 -11.68 31.27 33.55
CA LYS A 623 -10.73 31.36 32.43
C LYS A 623 -9.76 32.54 32.59
N SER A 624 -10.24 33.71 33.03
CA SER A 624 -9.40 34.89 33.25
C SER A 624 -8.34 34.68 34.34
N LEU A 625 -8.69 33.88 35.36
CA LEU A 625 -7.79 33.49 36.44
C LEU A 625 -6.87 32.31 36.08
N ARG A 626 -7.02 31.72 34.88
CA ARG A 626 -6.31 30.52 34.42
C ARG A 626 -6.53 29.31 35.31
N ALA A 627 -7.77 29.08 35.74
CA ALA A 627 -8.20 27.85 36.40
C ALA A 627 -8.47 26.74 35.37
N ASP A 628 -7.44 26.35 34.60
CA ASP A 628 -7.57 25.48 33.42
C ASP A 628 -7.83 24.00 33.76
N ASN A 629 -7.77 23.65 35.05
CA ASN A 629 -8.02 22.31 35.57
C ASN A 629 -9.52 22.00 35.80
N VAL A 630 -10.41 22.96 35.55
CA VAL A 630 -11.87 22.81 35.73
C VAL A 630 -12.54 22.14 34.53
N ARG A 631 -13.47 21.21 34.81
CA ARG A 631 -14.35 20.59 33.83
C ARG A 631 -15.81 20.95 34.14
N TRP A 632 -16.45 21.62 33.19
CA TRP A 632 -17.80 22.13 33.34
C TRP A 632 -18.84 21.07 33.01
N VAL A 633 -19.68 20.71 33.99
CA VAL A 633 -20.77 19.73 33.88
C VAL A 633 -22.09 20.48 33.80
N TRP A 634 -22.69 20.53 32.60
CA TRP A 634 -23.97 21.20 32.38
C TRP A 634 -25.14 20.23 32.49
N ASN A 635 -26.02 20.42 33.47
CA ASN A 635 -26.97 19.39 33.91
C ASN A 635 -28.44 19.89 33.90
N PRO A 636 -29.20 19.71 32.80
CA PRO A 636 -30.63 19.97 32.78
C PRO A 636 -31.42 18.98 33.66
N TRP A 637 -32.63 19.38 34.06
CA TRP A 637 -33.64 18.54 34.74
C TRP A 637 -34.58 17.83 33.75
N LYS A 638 -34.88 18.45 32.59
CA LYS A 638 -35.68 17.82 31.53
C LYS A 638 -34.98 17.89 30.17
N ALA A 639 -35.09 16.82 29.40
CA ALA A 639 -34.56 16.76 28.03
C ALA A 639 -35.13 17.84 27.09
N THR A 640 -36.36 18.31 27.33
CA THR A 640 -36.98 19.37 26.53
C THR A 640 -36.31 20.74 26.72
N ALA A 641 -35.66 20.99 27.86
CA ALA A 641 -34.96 22.24 28.14
C ALA A 641 -33.59 22.34 27.43
N ILE A 642 -33.11 21.25 26.83
CA ILE A 642 -31.73 21.16 26.33
C ILE A 642 -31.41 22.27 25.33
N SER A 643 -32.25 22.45 24.31
CA SER A 643 -31.99 23.42 23.23
C SER A 643 -32.05 24.86 23.75
N ASP A 644 -32.95 25.13 24.69
CA ASP A 644 -33.25 26.49 25.16
C ASP A 644 -32.21 27.01 26.14
N TYR A 645 -31.59 26.15 26.94
CA TYR A 645 -30.66 26.54 28.02
C TYR A 645 -29.17 26.30 27.70
N TYR A 646 -28.85 25.63 26.59
CA TYR A 646 -27.44 25.31 26.27
C TYR A 646 -26.57 26.57 26.05
N PRO A 647 -25.47 26.76 26.81
CA PRO A 647 -24.66 27.98 26.75
C PRO A 647 -23.63 28.00 25.60
N GLY A 648 -23.46 26.87 24.89
CA GLY A 648 -22.59 26.72 23.73
C GLY A 648 -21.42 25.76 23.94
N ASP A 649 -20.91 25.20 22.83
CA ASP A 649 -19.94 24.11 22.83
C ASP A 649 -18.59 24.46 23.49
N ASN A 650 -18.24 25.75 23.53
CA ASN A 650 -17.00 26.28 24.13
C ASN A 650 -17.08 26.47 25.66
N TYR A 651 -18.26 26.32 26.26
CA TYR A 651 -18.51 26.62 27.68
C TYR A 651 -18.87 25.38 28.51
N VAL A 652 -18.97 24.20 27.88
CA VAL A 652 -19.41 22.94 28.51
C VAL A 652 -18.42 21.86 28.14
N ASP A 653 -17.90 21.13 29.11
CA ASP A 653 -17.02 19.98 28.87
C ASP A 653 -17.80 18.67 28.88
N TRP A 654 -18.76 18.54 29.81
CA TRP A 654 -19.56 17.34 30.05
C TRP A 654 -21.05 17.67 30.07
N LEU A 655 -21.84 16.79 29.47
CA LEU A 655 -23.31 16.85 29.53
C LEU A 655 -23.75 16.03 30.74
N GLY A 656 -24.37 16.67 31.72
CA GLY A 656 -24.87 16.04 32.95
C GLY A 656 -26.31 15.58 32.81
N VAL A 657 -26.68 14.46 33.43
CA VAL A 657 -28.06 14.01 33.57
C VAL A 657 -28.30 13.51 34.99
N ASN A 658 -29.42 13.92 35.58
CA ASN A 658 -29.95 13.29 36.78
C ASN A 658 -30.90 12.18 36.33
N LEU A 659 -30.51 10.93 36.55
CA LEU A 659 -31.19 9.74 36.08
C LEU A 659 -31.55 8.82 37.25
N LEU A 660 -32.58 9.23 37.97
CA LEU A 660 -33.09 8.55 39.17
C LEU A 660 -34.44 7.91 38.87
N ASN A 661 -34.59 6.61 39.19
CA ASN A 661 -35.88 5.92 39.13
C ASN A 661 -36.58 5.97 40.49
N TYR A 662 -37.63 6.81 40.60
CA TYR A 662 -38.45 6.95 41.82
C TYR A 662 -39.50 5.84 42.01
N GLY A 663 -39.62 4.88 41.07
CA GLY A 663 -40.57 3.77 41.18
C GLY A 663 -42.02 4.24 41.35
N THR A 664 -42.75 3.69 42.33
CA THR A 664 -44.16 4.08 42.59
C THR A 664 -44.33 5.51 43.12
N PHE A 665 -43.24 6.22 43.46
CA PHE A 665 -43.28 7.64 43.82
C PHE A 665 -43.29 8.58 42.60
N ASN A 666 -43.17 8.05 41.38
CA ASN A 666 -43.41 8.84 40.18
C ASN A 666 -44.87 9.38 40.20
N PRO A 667 -45.14 10.58 39.66
CA PRO A 667 -46.51 11.15 39.66
C PRO A 667 -47.56 10.27 39.00
N ASP A 668 -47.17 9.42 38.05
CA ASP A 668 -48.03 8.45 37.38
C ASP A 668 -47.93 7.02 37.97
N GLN A 669 -47.16 6.87 39.04
CA GLN A 669 -46.88 5.64 39.79
C GLN A 669 -46.29 4.50 38.95
N LYS A 670 -45.70 4.81 37.79
CA LYS A 670 -45.12 3.80 36.90
C LYS A 670 -43.64 3.52 37.21
N TRP A 671 -43.26 2.26 37.01
CA TRP A 671 -41.86 1.83 36.99
C TRP A 671 -41.25 2.09 35.62
N TYR A 672 -40.20 2.91 35.55
CA TYR A 672 -39.53 3.26 34.29
C TYR A 672 -38.20 2.53 34.14
N GLY A 673 -37.96 1.92 32.98
CA GLY A 673 -36.65 1.34 32.66
C GLY A 673 -35.60 2.42 32.37
N PHE A 674 -34.32 2.07 32.55
CA PHE A 674 -33.20 2.96 32.23
C PHE A 674 -33.28 3.57 30.82
N ARG A 675 -33.60 2.74 29.81
CA ARG A 675 -33.68 3.18 28.40
C ARG A 675 -34.77 4.24 28.20
N ASP A 676 -35.88 4.14 28.93
CA ASP A 676 -37.00 5.08 28.82
C ASP A 676 -36.63 6.43 29.42
N LEU A 677 -35.91 6.43 30.54
CA LEU A 677 -35.43 7.65 31.19
C LEU A 677 -34.33 8.35 30.38
N TYR A 678 -33.38 7.61 29.80
CA TYR A 678 -32.20 8.21 29.17
C TYR A 678 -32.38 8.58 27.69
N ARG A 679 -33.18 7.83 26.92
CA ARG A 679 -33.33 8.04 25.46
C ARG A 679 -33.69 9.49 25.06
N PRO A 680 -34.60 10.20 25.76
CA PRO A 680 -34.88 11.60 25.46
C PRO A 680 -33.66 12.52 25.59
N TYR A 681 -32.80 12.28 26.59
CA TYR A 681 -31.55 13.03 26.76
C TYR A 681 -30.55 12.71 25.67
N HIS A 682 -30.36 11.43 25.35
CA HIS A 682 -29.48 10.99 24.26
C HIS A 682 -29.84 11.70 22.95
N GLU A 683 -31.12 11.68 22.56
CA GLU A 683 -31.59 12.35 21.34
C GLU A 683 -31.46 13.88 21.40
N GLY A 684 -31.71 14.49 22.56
CA GLY A 684 -31.54 15.92 22.79
C GLY A 684 -30.09 16.36 22.67
N PHE A 685 -29.16 15.64 23.30
CA PHE A 685 -27.73 15.92 23.26
C PHE A 685 -27.14 15.79 21.85
N LYS A 686 -27.55 14.77 21.09
CA LYS A 686 -27.10 14.60 19.68
C LYS A 686 -27.48 15.78 18.78
N LYS A 687 -28.50 16.57 19.12
CA LYS A 687 -28.90 17.78 18.37
C LYS A 687 -27.97 18.97 18.63
N ILE A 688 -27.41 19.08 19.83
CA ILE A 688 -26.55 20.20 20.23
C ILE A 688 -25.06 19.91 20.07
N SER A 689 -24.62 18.66 20.30
CA SER A 689 -23.22 18.25 20.16
C SER A 689 -23.09 16.75 19.89
N ALA A 690 -22.39 16.38 18.82
CA ALA A 690 -22.27 14.97 18.43
C ALA A 690 -21.22 14.18 19.23
N ASN A 691 -20.30 14.87 19.92
CA ASN A 691 -19.03 14.29 20.39
C ASN A 691 -18.69 14.56 21.87
N LYS A 692 -19.57 15.20 22.65
CA LYS A 692 -19.33 15.46 24.08
C LYS A 692 -19.70 14.25 24.93
N PRO A 693 -18.91 13.92 25.97
CA PRO A 693 -19.21 12.82 26.87
C PRO A 693 -20.37 13.18 27.80
N VAL A 694 -21.16 12.16 28.15
CA VAL A 694 -22.27 12.28 29.09
C VAL A 694 -21.89 11.69 30.46
N LEU A 695 -22.22 12.42 31.52
CA LEU A 695 -22.09 12.03 32.92
C LEU A 695 -23.49 11.87 33.51
N LEU A 696 -23.84 10.68 33.97
CA LEU A 696 -25.01 10.51 34.84
C LEU A 696 -24.62 11.04 36.22
N ALA A 697 -24.83 12.34 36.45
CA ALA A 697 -24.31 13.06 37.61
C ALA A 697 -25.04 12.70 38.91
N GLU A 698 -26.25 12.17 38.78
CA GLU A 698 -26.97 11.44 39.81
C GLU A 698 -27.58 10.19 39.16
N PHE A 699 -27.24 9.02 39.67
CA PHE A 699 -27.68 7.74 39.14
C PHE A 699 -28.11 6.81 40.26
N GLY A 700 -29.27 6.19 40.10
CA GLY A 700 -29.83 5.29 41.10
C GLY A 700 -31.29 4.92 40.82
N SER A 701 -31.77 3.91 41.54
CA SER A 701 -33.17 3.51 41.56
C SER A 701 -33.59 3.29 43.01
N LEU A 702 -34.83 3.59 43.36
CA LEU A 702 -35.40 3.12 44.61
C LEU A 702 -35.71 1.61 44.52
N SER A 703 -35.84 0.96 45.67
CA SER A 703 -36.31 -0.43 45.80
C SER A 703 -37.84 -0.56 45.83
N THR A 704 -38.56 0.57 45.83
CA THR A 704 -40.02 0.59 45.92
C THR A 704 -40.66 0.62 44.53
N GLY A 705 -41.52 -0.36 44.23
CA GLY A 705 -42.27 -0.43 42.97
C GLY A 705 -41.70 -1.37 41.90
N GLY A 706 -40.58 -2.05 42.17
CA GLY A 706 -39.91 -2.96 41.24
C GLY A 706 -38.57 -3.47 41.79
N ASP A 707 -37.80 -4.17 40.96
CA ASP A 707 -36.51 -4.76 41.33
C ASP A 707 -35.34 -3.80 41.02
N GLN A 708 -34.77 -3.22 42.08
CA GLN A 708 -33.64 -2.30 42.01
C GLN A 708 -32.37 -2.96 41.44
N GLU A 709 -32.11 -4.22 41.79
CA GLU A 709 -30.90 -4.94 41.36
C GLU A 709 -30.97 -5.25 39.87
N SER A 710 -32.12 -5.76 39.42
CA SER A 710 -32.37 -6.01 38.00
C SER A 710 -32.27 -4.72 37.17
N TRP A 711 -32.86 -3.62 37.65
CA TRP A 711 -32.84 -2.34 36.95
C TRP A 711 -31.43 -1.78 36.74
N LEU A 712 -30.57 -1.86 37.77
CA LEU A 712 -29.19 -1.40 37.71
C LEU A 712 -28.33 -2.28 36.78
N LYS A 713 -28.54 -3.61 36.77
CA LYS A 713 -27.88 -4.52 35.81
C LYS A 713 -28.30 -4.21 34.37
N ASP A 714 -29.59 -4.02 34.13
CA ASP A 714 -30.12 -3.65 32.81
C ASP A 714 -29.60 -2.30 32.33
N ALA A 715 -29.40 -1.35 33.25
CA ALA A 715 -28.78 -0.06 32.95
C ALA A 715 -27.35 -0.23 32.43
N PHE A 716 -26.51 -1.03 33.08
CA PHE A 716 -25.14 -1.28 32.61
C PHE A 716 -25.11 -1.93 31.22
N ILE A 717 -25.96 -2.94 30.99
CA ILE A 717 -26.10 -3.59 29.68
C ILE A 717 -26.54 -2.56 28.63
N ALA A 718 -27.55 -1.74 28.94
CA ALA A 718 -28.03 -0.72 28.01
C ALA A 718 -26.98 0.35 27.67
N ILE A 719 -26.17 0.75 28.65
CA ILE A 719 -25.05 1.68 28.44
C ILE A 719 -24.04 1.08 27.45
N GLU A 720 -23.68 -0.19 27.63
CA GLU A 720 -22.71 -0.87 26.77
C GLU A 720 -23.25 -1.14 25.35
N ASP A 721 -24.51 -1.54 25.23
CA ASP A 721 -25.09 -1.96 23.95
C ASP A 721 -25.61 -0.80 23.10
N SER A 722 -26.11 0.28 23.74
CA SER A 722 -26.97 1.26 23.05
C SER A 722 -26.62 2.73 23.31
N PHE A 723 -25.83 3.05 24.33
CA PHE A 723 -25.55 4.44 24.75
C PHE A 723 -24.07 4.67 25.06
N ASP A 724 -23.25 4.59 24.00
CA ASP A 724 -21.79 4.75 24.04
C ASP A 724 -21.32 6.19 24.36
N ASP A 725 -22.25 7.14 24.41
CA ASP A 725 -22.02 8.53 24.83
C ASP A 725 -21.88 8.68 26.35
N ILE A 726 -22.41 7.73 27.14
CA ILE A 726 -22.27 7.73 28.60
C ILE A 726 -20.85 7.30 28.96
N SER A 727 -20.07 8.27 29.45
CA SER A 727 -18.67 8.11 29.82
C SER A 727 -18.44 8.24 31.33
N GLY A 728 -19.50 8.46 32.12
CA GLY A 728 -19.40 8.46 33.58
C GLY A 728 -20.74 8.28 34.25
N LEU A 729 -20.73 7.72 35.45
CA LEU A 729 -21.90 7.64 36.32
C LEU A 729 -21.50 7.93 37.77
N VAL A 730 -22.36 8.66 38.47
CA VAL A 730 -22.16 9.03 39.88
C VAL A 730 -23.35 8.51 40.65
N PHE A 731 -23.12 7.50 41.48
CA PHE A 731 -24.16 6.93 42.32
C PHE A 731 -24.63 7.92 43.36
N PHE A 732 -25.92 8.21 43.39
CA PHE A 732 -26.54 8.96 44.48
C PHE A 732 -26.82 7.99 45.65
N TYR A 733 -25.77 7.63 46.39
CA TYR A 733 -25.82 6.61 47.44
C TYR A 733 -26.17 7.24 48.80
N SER A 734 -27.43 7.63 48.99
CA SER A 734 -27.89 8.29 50.21
C SER A 734 -29.20 7.72 50.74
N ASN A 735 -29.35 7.68 52.06
CA ASN A 735 -30.61 7.45 52.76
C ASN A 735 -31.09 8.70 53.51
N LEU A 736 -30.61 9.87 53.12
CA LEU A 736 -30.89 11.17 53.74
C LEU A 736 -31.62 12.13 52.78
N ASP A 737 -32.20 11.61 51.69
CA ASP A 737 -32.94 12.42 50.72
C ASP A 737 -34.36 12.73 51.19
N LYS A 738 -34.67 14.02 51.35
CA LYS A 738 -35.96 14.53 51.85
C LYS A 738 -36.99 14.79 50.76
N ASN A 739 -36.66 14.54 49.49
CA ASN A 739 -37.51 14.85 48.34
C ASN A 739 -38.66 13.85 48.15
N ILE A 740 -39.44 13.59 49.22
CA ILE A 740 -40.64 12.75 49.18
C ILE A 740 -41.82 13.60 48.66
N PRO A 741 -42.53 13.16 47.60
CA PRO A 741 -43.70 13.87 47.09
C PRO A 741 -44.76 14.05 48.18
N ALA A 742 -45.44 15.20 48.18
CA ALA A 742 -46.36 15.59 49.26
C ALA A 742 -47.46 14.55 49.55
N GLU A 743 -47.89 13.83 48.52
CA GLU A 743 -48.92 12.78 48.56
C GLU A 743 -48.49 11.53 49.35
N TYR A 744 -47.19 11.36 49.59
CA TYR A 744 -46.60 10.17 50.24
C TYR A 744 -45.86 10.48 51.55
N LYS A 745 -45.94 11.74 52.04
CA LYS A 745 -45.31 12.18 53.31
C LYS A 745 -45.93 11.55 54.57
N ALA A 746 -46.99 10.75 54.43
CA ALA A 746 -47.65 10.02 55.52
C ALA A 746 -47.06 8.62 55.78
N SER A 747 -46.05 8.18 55.02
CA SER A 747 -45.37 6.89 55.27
C SER A 747 -44.34 7.01 56.42
N GLU A 748 -44.04 5.91 57.13
CA GLU A 748 -43.17 5.89 58.33
C GLU A 748 -41.72 6.37 58.07
N SER A 749 -41.29 6.51 56.82
CA SER A 749 -39.96 6.99 56.46
C SER A 749 -39.94 8.48 56.13
N THR A 750 -39.06 9.22 56.77
CA THR A 750 -38.79 10.65 56.51
C THR A 750 -37.80 10.89 55.37
N TYR A 751 -37.22 9.82 54.79
CA TYR A 751 -36.22 9.90 53.74
C TYR A 751 -36.38 8.80 52.67
N LEU A 752 -35.96 9.09 51.43
CA LEU A 752 -35.79 8.10 50.37
C LEU A 752 -34.43 7.39 50.53
N ASP A 753 -34.42 6.06 50.41
CA ASP A 753 -33.20 5.24 50.46
C ASP A 753 -32.78 4.79 49.07
N TRP A 754 -31.70 5.41 48.58
CA TRP A 754 -31.10 5.14 47.27
C TRP A 754 -29.95 4.14 47.33
N ARG A 755 -29.65 3.61 48.51
CA ARG A 755 -28.58 2.62 48.67
C ARG A 755 -28.98 1.30 48.01
N PHE A 756 -27.99 0.58 47.52
CA PHE A 756 -28.14 -0.71 46.86
C PHE A 756 -27.07 -1.69 47.36
N ALA A 757 -27.27 -2.98 47.05
CA ALA A 757 -26.35 -4.07 47.36
C ALA A 757 -25.05 -3.96 46.52
N PRO A 758 -23.86 -3.83 47.13
CA PRO A 758 -22.62 -3.51 46.41
C PRO A 758 -22.18 -4.53 45.36
N GLU A 759 -22.61 -5.78 45.47
CA GLU A 759 -22.27 -6.91 44.59
C GLU A 759 -22.62 -6.62 43.12
N ILE A 760 -23.58 -5.73 42.89
CA ILE A 760 -24.04 -5.34 41.54
C ILE A 760 -22.97 -4.64 40.69
N LEU A 761 -21.93 -4.10 41.32
CA LEU A 761 -20.86 -3.40 40.61
C LEU A 761 -19.88 -4.39 39.95
N GLN A 762 -19.86 -5.66 40.39
CA GLN A 762 -18.96 -6.66 39.85
C GLN A 762 -19.36 -7.05 38.41
N GLY A 763 -18.42 -6.92 37.47
CA GLY A 763 -18.63 -7.22 36.06
C GLY A 763 -19.08 -6.04 35.19
N SER A 764 -19.29 -4.84 35.77
CA SER A 764 -19.55 -3.62 35.00
C SER A 764 -18.28 -3.10 34.31
N SER A 765 -18.39 -2.63 33.06
CA SER A 765 -17.28 -1.94 32.36
C SER A 765 -16.80 -0.65 33.05
N PHE A 766 -17.53 -0.13 34.03
CA PHE A 766 -17.09 1.00 34.87
C PHE A 766 -16.14 0.57 36.01
N VAL A 767 -16.00 -0.73 36.28
CA VAL A 767 -15.15 -1.29 37.35
C VAL A 767 -13.84 -1.88 36.80
N GLU A 768 -13.68 -1.99 35.48
CA GLU A 768 -12.44 -2.49 34.86
C GLU A 768 -11.25 -1.55 35.12
N LYS A 769 -10.34 -2.05 35.98
CA LYS A 769 -8.98 -1.59 36.32
C LYS A 769 -8.58 -0.25 35.69
N SER A 770 -8.79 0.84 36.44
CA SER A 770 -7.98 2.04 36.28
C SER A 770 -6.51 1.62 36.25
N ALA A 771 -5.87 1.84 35.11
CA ALA A 771 -4.47 1.52 34.91
C ALA A 771 -3.68 2.19 36.04
N ARG A 772 -3.04 1.37 36.89
CA ARG A 772 -2.02 1.83 37.82
C ARG A 772 -1.06 2.71 37.02
N LEU A 773 -0.77 3.91 37.51
CA LEU A 773 0.36 4.75 37.10
C LEU A 773 1.67 3.98 37.35
N ASN A 774 1.90 2.91 36.61
CA ASN A 774 3.13 2.16 36.61
C ASN A 774 4.05 2.86 35.62
N SER A 775 5.07 3.51 36.16
CA SER A 775 6.19 4.08 35.42
C SER A 775 6.60 3.18 34.25
N VAL A 776 6.86 3.80 33.10
CA VAL A 776 7.57 3.17 31.98
C VAL A 776 8.82 2.50 32.56
N LYS A 777 9.08 1.24 32.20
CA LYS A 777 10.32 0.57 32.61
C LYS A 777 11.47 1.40 32.02
N PRO A 778 12.51 1.76 32.78
CA PRO A 778 13.67 2.41 32.20
C PRO A 778 14.21 1.54 31.06
N LEU A 779 14.57 2.17 29.93
CA LEU A 779 15.27 1.48 28.85
C LEU A 779 16.50 0.75 29.42
N PRO A 780 16.79 -0.49 28.99
CA PRO A 780 17.91 -1.25 29.54
C PRO A 780 19.25 -0.55 29.25
N GLU A 781 20.06 -0.40 30.30
CA GLU A 781 21.42 0.17 30.34
C GLU A 781 21.58 1.61 29.79
N ALA A 782 20.90 2.58 30.41
CA ALA A 782 21.44 3.94 30.44
C ALA A 782 22.53 4.01 31.52
N LEU A 783 23.80 3.99 31.10
CA LEU A 783 24.96 4.26 31.95
C LEU A 783 24.70 5.49 32.84
N GLU A 784 24.91 5.34 34.15
CA GLU A 784 24.71 6.31 35.23
C GLU A 784 25.64 7.55 35.15
N THR A 785 25.68 8.21 34.00
CA THR A 785 26.46 9.44 33.81
C THR A 785 25.51 10.62 33.61
N LYS A 786 25.62 11.61 34.49
CA LYS A 786 25.05 12.95 34.30
C LYS A 786 25.72 13.57 33.07
N ILE A 787 25.04 13.54 31.93
CA ILE A 787 25.55 14.16 30.71
C ILE A 787 25.13 15.61 30.69
N VAL A 788 26.11 16.51 30.76
CA VAL A 788 25.93 17.93 30.48
C VAL A 788 26.15 18.13 28.98
N ASN A 789 25.10 17.99 28.17
CA ASN A 789 25.18 18.33 26.75
C ASN A 789 24.88 19.81 26.55
N LYS A 790 25.81 20.53 25.92
CA LYS A 790 25.55 21.91 25.47
C LYS A 790 24.76 21.86 24.15
N PRO A 791 23.66 22.60 24.02
CA PRO A 791 22.88 22.66 22.78
C PRO A 791 23.73 23.22 21.64
N ILE A 792 23.63 22.61 20.46
CA ILE A 792 24.34 23.03 19.25
C ILE A 792 23.68 24.29 18.71
N LYS A 793 24.46 25.34 18.46
CA LYS A 793 23.94 26.56 17.84
C LYS A 793 23.59 26.30 16.38
N LEU A 794 22.34 26.55 16.01
CA LEU A 794 21.86 26.39 14.64
C LEU A 794 22.47 27.45 13.71
N PRO A 795 22.88 27.10 12.48
CA PRO A 795 23.32 28.07 11.49
C PRO A 795 22.15 28.96 11.05
N LEU A 796 22.36 30.28 10.99
CA LEU A 796 21.36 31.23 10.50
C LEU A 796 21.14 31.13 8.99
N GLU A 797 22.11 30.62 8.23
CA GLU A 797 22.03 30.42 6.77
C GLU A 797 21.28 29.13 6.35
N LEU A 798 20.62 28.47 7.29
CA LEU A 798 19.90 27.22 7.05
C LEU A 798 18.66 27.48 6.20
N SER A 799 18.61 26.86 5.02
CA SER A 799 17.49 26.95 4.08
C SER A 799 17.01 25.54 3.78
N GLY A 800 15.97 25.11 4.48
CA GLY A 800 15.44 23.76 4.42
C GLY A 800 14.15 23.63 3.60
N ILE A 801 13.88 22.41 3.16
CA ILE A 801 12.60 22.05 2.55
C ILE A 801 12.22 20.59 2.85
N GLY A 802 10.93 20.32 3.05
CA GLY A 802 10.43 18.95 3.12
C GLY A 802 10.61 18.18 1.81
N TYR A 803 10.92 16.88 1.90
CA TYR A 803 11.10 16.02 0.75
C TYR A 803 10.50 14.62 0.97
N SER A 804 9.26 14.41 0.53
CA SER A 804 8.49 13.19 0.80
C SER A 804 8.68 12.04 -0.19
N LYS A 805 9.45 12.23 -1.28
CA LYS A 805 9.66 11.19 -2.32
C LYS A 805 10.48 9.98 -1.85
N THR A 806 11.23 10.12 -0.76
CA THR A 806 12.02 9.03 -0.16
C THR A 806 11.22 8.22 0.86
N THR A 807 10.00 8.62 1.18
CA THR A 807 9.17 7.98 2.19
C THR A 807 8.40 6.79 1.61
N ASP A 808 8.36 5.70 2.36
CA ASP A 808 7.61 4.45 2.13
C ASP A 808 7.47 4.06 0.65
N TRP A 809 8.49 3.40 0.11
CA TRP A 809 8.52 2.95 -1.28
C TRP A 809 7.34 2.04 -1.68
N ALA A 810 6.70 1.37 -0.72
CA ALA A 810 5.59 0.45 -1.00
C ALA A 810 4.26 1.18 -1.17
N ASN A 811 4.10 2.34 -0.51
CA ASN A 811 2.86 3.14 -0.57
C ASN A 811 2.97 4.45 -1.35
N ASN A 812 4.18 4.88 -1.69
CA ASN A 812 4.43 6.11 -2.43
C ASN A 812 4.38 5.86 -3.95
N ASN A 813 3.76 6.79 -4.69
CA ASN A 813 3.72 6.72 -6.15
C ASN A 813 4.97 7.34 -6.81
N TYR A 814 5.84 7.98 -6.02
CA TYR A 814 7.13 8.48 -6.49
C TYR A 814 8.26 7.51 -6.20
N VAL A 815 9.27 7.58 -7.08
CA VAL A 815 10.52 6.83 -6.94
C VAL A 815 11.66 7.83 -6.80
N ALA A 816 12.39 7.73 -5.68
CA ALA A 816 13.62 8.50 -5.47
C ALA A 816 14.79 7.87 -6.26
N SER A 817 14.65 7.83 -7.58
CA SER A 817 15.68 7.39 -8.51
C SER A 817 16.77 8.44 -8.68
N LYS A 818 17.90 8.04 -9.26
CA LYS A 818 18.97 8.93 -9.75
C LYS A 818 18.39 10.14 -10.49
N GLN A 819 17.59 9.91 -11.53
CA GLN A 819 17.08 11.01 -12.36
C GLN A 819 16.23 12.00 -11.56
N THR A 820 15.39 11.50 -10.65
CA THR A 820 14.54 12.33 -9.79
C THR A 820 15.39 13.16 -8.83
N LEU A 821 16.31 12.54 -8.10
CA LEU A 821 17.16 13.23 -7.11
C LEU A 821 18.12 14.21 -7.76
N GLU A 822 18.75 13.86 -8.89
CA GLU A 822 19.62 14.77 -9.61
C GLU A 822 18.87 16.00 -10.11
N ARG A 823 17.66 15.82 -10.66
CA ARG A 823 16.81 16.93 -11.09
C ARG A 823 16.43 17.81 -9.91
N ASP A 824 15.91 17.21 -8.85
CA ASP A 824 15.35 17.91 -7.71
C ASP A 824 16.45 18.63 -6.92
N PHE A 825 17.55 17.96 -6.57
CA PHE A 825 18.64 18.57 -5.79
C PHE A 825 19.41 19.63 -6.58
N LYS A 826 19.56 19.46 -7.90
CA LYS A 826 20.13 20.51 -8.75
C LYS A 826 19.25 21.75 -8.78
N LEU A 827 17.92 21.60 -8.85
CA LEU A 827 17.00 22.72 -8.78
C LEU A 827 16.99 23.36 -7.38
N MET A 828 16.95 22.56 -6.33
CA MET A 828 17.01 23.01 -4.93
C MET A 828 18.28 23.84 -4.66
N GLY A 829 19.45 23.35 -5.08
CA GLY A 829 20.71 24.08 -4.94
C GLY A 829 20.71 25.41 -5.68
N LYS A 830 20.11 25.48 -6.89
CA LYS A 830 19.93 26.77 -7.61
C LYS A 830 19.02 27.76 -6.88
N MET A 831 18.05 27.25 -6.12
CA MET A 831 17.15 28.06 -5.28
C MET A 831 17.77 28.41 -3.92
N GLY A 832 19.00 27.99 -3.65
CA GLY A 832 19.69 28.24 -2.38
C GLY A 832 19.23 27.34 -1.23
N TYR A 833 18.54 26.23 -1.49
CA TYR A 833 18.30 25.20 -0.48
C TYR A 833 19.57 24.37 -0.26
N ASN A 834 19.92 24.16 1.00
CA ASN A 834 21.08 23.39 1.44
C ASN A 834 20.72 22.24 2.38
N LEU A 835 19.44 22.12 2.76
CA LEU A 835 18.94 21.09 3.67
C LEU A 835 17.63 20.51 3.14
N VAL A 836 17.46 19.19 3.21
CA VAL A 836 16.17 18.53 3.04
C VAL A 836 15.76 17.79 4.30
N LYS A 837 14.52 17.99 4.73
CA LYS A 837 13.88 17.21 5.80
C LYS A 837 13.11 16.06 5.17
N CYS A 838 13.41 14.83 5.55
CA CYS A 838 12.72 13.67 4.99
C CYS A 838 12.66 12.49 5.97
N THR A 839 11.68 11.62 5.76
CA THR A 839 11.60 10.30 6.42
C THR A 839 11.94 9.24 5.37
N PRO A 840 13.22 8.90 5.17
CA PRO A 840 13.62 8.02 4.08
C PRO A 840 13.35 6.54 4.41
N SER A 841 12.97 5.77 3.38
CA SER A 841 13.03 4.32 3.43
C SER A 841 14.48 3.84 3.24
N PRO A 842 14.89 2.73 3.89
CA PRO A 842 16.26 2.21 3.78
C PRO A 842 16.74 1.99 2.33
N VAL A 843 15.84 1.57 1.43
CA VAL A 843 16.17 1.35 0.02
C VAL A 843 16.58 2.63 -0.73
N TYR A 844 16.14 3.81 -0.30
CA TYR A 844 16.47 5.07 -0.97
C TYR A 844 17.65 5.81 -0.33
N GLU A 845 18.12 5.39 0.83
CA GLU A 845 19.20 6.05 1.55
C GLU A 845 20.49 6.14 0.74
N TYR A 846 20.88 5.06 0.04
CA TYR A 846 22.09 5.06 -0.79
C TYR A 846 22.06 6.18 -1.82
N ASN A 847 20.96 6.27 -2.57
CA ASN A 847 20.73 7.31 -3.56
C ASN A 847 20.67 8.71 -2.92
N LEU A 848 19.90 8.84 -1.84
CA LEU A 848 19.71 10.09 -1.12
C LEU A 848 21.05 10.70 -0.69
N PHE A 849 21.91 9.91 -0.04
CA PHE A 849 23.21 10.38 0.41
C PHE A 849 24.20 10.61 -0.74
N LYS A 850 24.22 9.74 -1.75
CA LYS A 850 25.09 9.89 -2.91
C LYS A 850 24.81 11.19 -3.67
N TYR A 851 23.54 11.46 -3.98
CA TYR A 851 23.15 12.65 -4.72
C TYR A 851 23.08 13.89 -3.83
N GLY A 852 22.78 13.74 -2.54
CA GLY A 852 22.91 14.81 -1.55
C GLY A 852 24.35 15.32 -1.48
N LYS A 853 25.34 14.41 -1.41
CA LYS A 853 26.77 14.75 -1.47
C LYS A 853 27.12 15.48 -2.77
N LYS A 854 26.67 14.97 -3.91
CA LYS A 854 26.98 15.53 -5.24
C LYS A 854 26.51 16.97 -5.41
N TYR A 855 25.37 17.34 -4.81
CA TYR A 855 24.77 18.68 -4.95
C TYR A 855 24.85 19.53 -3.67
N GLY A 856 25.63 19.11 -2.67
CA GLY A 856 25.82 19.88 -1.44
C GLY A 856 24.57 19.98 -0.55
N ILE A 857 23.62 19.05 -0.68
CA ILE A 857 22.40 19.00 0.13
C ILE A 857 22.62 18.14 1.37
N LYS A 858 22.41 18.71 2.55
CA LYS A 858 22.38 18.01 3.83
C LYS A 858 21.00 17.41 4.11
N ILE A 859 20.96 16.39 4.96
CA ILE A 859 19.76 15.64 5.29
C ILE A 859 19.43 15.82 6.78
N LEU A 860 18.22 16.30 7.06
CA LEU A 860 17.59 16.19 8.37
C LEU A 860 16.72 14.94 8.38
N TYR A 861 17.21 13.89 9.03
CA TYR A 861 16.60 12.57 9.03
C TYR A 861 15.46 12.52 10.05
N SER A 862 14.22 12.42 9.58
CA SER A 862 13.02 12.48 10.41
C SER A 862 12.45 11.09 10.70
N PHE A 863 12.32 10.74 11.98
CA PHE A 863 11.67 9.53 12.47
C PHE A 863 10.19 9.81 12.73
N GLN A 864 9.30 9.01 12.13
CA GLN A 864 7.86 9.10 12.36
C GLN A 864 7.47 8.29 13.59
N ILE A 865 6.73 8.90 14.50
CA ILE A 865 6.18 8.24 15.69
C ILE A 865 4.78 7.72 15.34
N PRO A 866 4.50 6.41 15.43
CA PRO A 866 3.18 5.87 15.14
C PRO A 866 2.11 6.52 16.01
N ALA A 867 1.04 7.03 15.39
CA ALA A 867 0.00 7.75 16.12
C ALA A 867 -0.84 6.84 17.03
N SER A 868 -0.91 5.54 16.73
CA SER A 868 -1.70 4.54 17.45
C SER A 868 -1.05 4.04 18.75
N LEU A 869 0.19 4.44 19.02
CA LEU A 869 0.98 3.88 20.11
C LEU A 869 0.58 4.50 21.46
N ASP A 870 0.26 3.65 22.43
CA ASP A 870 -0.02 4.03 23.81
C ASP A 870 1.28 4.01 24.63
N PHE A 871 1.72 5.18 25.08
CA PHE A 871 3.02 5.36 25.75
C PHE A 871 3.08 4.78 27.17
N GLN A 872 1.97 4.28 27.71
CA GLN A 872 1.91 3.63 29.02
C GLN A 872 1.76 2.11 28.89
N GLU A 873 0.97 1.65 27.93
CA GLU A 873 0.60 0.25 27.74
C GLU A 873 1.55 -0.47 26.75
N ASP A 874 1.98 0.15 25.65
CA ASP A 874 2.69 -0.49 24.54
C ASP A 874 4.23 -0.56 24.71
N LYS A 875 4.69 -1.07 25.86
CA LYS A 875 6.13 -1.07 26.22
C LYS A 875 7.03 -1.78 25.20
N ASP A 876 6.64 -2.94 24.70
CA ASP A 876 7.46 -3.71 23.75
C ASP A 876 7.58 -2.99 22.38
N GLN A 877 6.51 -2.33 21.93
CA GLN A 877 6.52 -1.58 20.68
C GLN A 877 7.40 -0.33 20.78
N LEU A 878 7.37 0.35 21.94
CA LEU A 878 8.28 1.46 22.23
C LEU A 878 9.75 1.04 22.22
N GLU A 879 10.06 -0.13 22.78
CA GLU A 879 11.42 -0.67 22.78
C GLU A 879 11.90 -0.97 21.35
N VAL A 880 11.07 -1.60 20.52
CA VAL A 880 11.37 -1.84 19.11
C VAL A 880 11.60 -0.53 18.35
N LEU A 881 10.76 0.48 18.60
CA LEU A 881 10.90 1.80 17.98
C LEU A 881 12.22 2.48 18.41
N SER A 882 12.52 2.51 19.71
CA SER A 882 13.78 3.06 20.24
C SER A 882 15.00 2.35 19.65
N ASN A 883 15.01 1.02 19.61
CA ASN A 883 16.11 0.24 19.03
C ASN A 883 16.28 0.50 17.53
N THR A 884 15.19 0.70 16.80
CA THR A 884 15.21 1.06 15.37
C THR A 884 15.83 2.44 15.15
N VAL A 885 15.45 3.43 15.98
CA VAL A 885 16.03 4.77 15.94
C VAL A 885 17.53 4.72 16.25
N ILE A 886 17.91 4.08 17.36
CA ILE A 886 19.31 3.99 17.81
C ILE A 886 20.20 3.26 16.81
N SER A 887 19.74 2.13 16.24
CA SER A 887 20.50 1.41 15.22
C SER A 887 20.67 2.23 13.94
N THR A 888 19.67 3.01 13.56
CA THR A 888 19.74 3.93 12.41
C THR A 888 20.78 5.03 12.65
N VAL A 889 20.74 5.67 13.84
CA VAL A 889 21.72 6.70 14.23
C VAL A 889 23.14 6.14 14.21
N ARG A 890 23.39 4.97 14.82
CA ARG A 890 24.72 4.33 14.83
C ARG A 890 25.26 4.07 13.42
N ARG A 891 24.39 3.64 12.50
CA ARG A 891 24.77 3.32 11.12
C ARG A 891 25.07 4.55 10.27
N LEU A 892 24.43 5.68 10.58
CA LEU A 892 24.42 6.86 9.72
C LEU A 892 25.18 8.08 10.28
N LYS A 893 25.54 8.11 11.56
CA LYS A 893 26.23 9.26 12.22
C LYS A 893 27.52 9.74 11.53
N ASP A 894 28.22 8.86 10.82
CA ASP A 894 29.48 9.19 10.14
C ASP A 894 29.29 9.60 8.68
N LYS A 895 28.04 9.64 8.20
CA LYS A 895 27.71 10.21 6.90
C LYS A 895 27.78 11.73 6.99
N GLU A 896 28.72 12.31 6.26
CA GLU A 896 28.93 13.77 6.14
C GLU A 896 27.64 14.54 5.78
N GLN A 897 26.69 13.90 5.12
CA GLN A 897 25.44 14.50 4.65
C GLN A 897 24.38 14.61 5.76
N ILE A 898 24.50 13.89 6.87
CA ILE A 898 23.57 14.03 8.00
C ILE A 898 23.83 15.38 8.67
N ALA A 899 22.81 16.23 8.72
CA ALA A 899 22.80 17.45 9.52
C ALA A 899 22.23 17.22 10.92
N GLY A 900 21.25 16.32 11.04
CA GLY A 900 20.59 16.04 12.30
C GLY A 900 19.52 14.97 12.21
N TRP A 901 18.96 14.70 13.39
CA TRP A 901 17.88 13.80 13.68
C TRP A 901 16.65 14.63 14.05
N ASN A 902 15.51 14.30 13.49
CA ASN A 902 14.25 14.94 13.80
C ASN A 902 13.26 13.87 14.27
N PHE A 903 12.51 14.17 15.32
CA PHE A 903 11.32 13.41 15.67
C PHE A 903 10.13 14.08 14.99
N GLY A 904 9.77 13.53 13.83
CA GLY A 904 8.73 14.07 12.97
C GLY A 904 7.34 13.79 13.54
N ASN A 905 6.39 14.66 13.20
CA ASN A 905 4.98 14.68 13.65
C ASN A 905 4.75 15.10 15.11
N ASP A 906 3.49 15.42 15.43
CA ASP A 906 3.02 15.75 16.77
C ASP A 906 1.83 14.85 17.15
N PRO A 907 2.04 13.77 17.92
CA PRO A 907 0.96 12.88 18.31
C PRO A 907 -0.06 13.56 19.25
N TRP A 908 0.28 14.70 19.85
CA TRP A 908 -0.55 15.38 20.85
C TRP A 908 -1.58 16.34 20.28
N ASN A 909 -1.35 16.86 19.07
CA ASN A 909 -2.29 17.80 18.45
C ASN A 909 -3.70 17.20 18.28
N ASN A 910 -3.81 15.87 18.17
CA ASN A 910 -5.07 15.14 18.09
C ASN A 910 -5.36 14.26 19.32
N ALA A 911 -4.58 14.37 20.40
CA ALA A 911 -4.73 13.50 21.57
C ALA A 911 -6.08 13.67 22.29
N SER A 912 -6.69 14.85 22.24
CA SER A 912 -8.05 15.09 22.75
C SER A 912 -9.14 14.30 22.00
N PHE A 913 -8.85 13.85 20.78
CA PHE A 913 -9.71 12.94 20.04
C PHE A 913 -9.45 11.46 20.36
N LYS A 914 -8.42 11.12 21.14
CA LYS A 914 -8.04 9.73 21.45
C LYS A 914 -8.19 9.40 22.93
N TYR A 915 -7.91 10.36 23.80
CA TYR A 915 -7.87 10.21 25.24
C TYR A 915 -8.69 11.31 25.92
N ASP A 916 -9.30 11.00 27.07
CA ASP A 916 -9.77 12.03 28.00
C ASP A 916 -8.59 12.85 28.53
N TYR A 917 -8.87 13.96 29.23
CA TYR A 917 -7.82 14.87 29.69
C TYR A 917 -6.81 14.22 30.65
N SER A 918 -7.27 13.39 31.60
CA SER A 918 -6.41 12.78 32.62
C SER A 918 -5.48 11.74 31.99
N LYS A 919 -6.02 10.87 31.12
CA LYS A 919 -5.23 9.90 30.35
C LYS A 919 -4.32 10.62 29.35
N ALA A 920 -4.79 11.66 28.66
CA ALA A 920 -3.96 12.46 27.75
C ALA A 920 -2.76 13.09 28.47
N LEU A 921 -2.96 13.61 29.68
CA LEU A 921 -1.88 14.18 30.49
C LEU A 921 -0.85 13.10 30.91
N ALA A 922 -1.33 11.93 31.34
CA ALA A 922 -0.47 10.83 31.76
C ALA A 922 0.33 10.22 30.59
N GLN A 923 -0.33 10.02 29.44
CA GLN A 923 0.27 9.62 28.17
C GLN A 923 1.33 10.61 27.71
N ARG A 924 1.04 11.92 27.78
CA ARG A 924 2.00 12.97 27.40
C ARG A 924 3.24 12.99 28.28
N LYS A 925 3.08 12.82 29.60
CA LYS A 925 4.21 12.70 30.53
C LYS A 925 5.06 11.47 30.21
N ALA A 926 4.43 10.32 29.97
CA ALA A 926 5.13 9.08 29.59
C ALA A 926 5.91 9.27 28.27
N TYR A 927 5.30 9.90 27.29
CA TYR A 927 5.93 10.24 26.02
C TYR A 927 7.14 11.14 26.16
N PHE A 928 7.03 12.24 26.90
CA PHE A 928 8.18 13.14 27.08
C PHE A 928 9.30 12.48 27.87
N SER A 929 8.99 11.59 28.83
CA SER A 929 10.01 10.78 29.50
C SER A 929 10.72 9.85 28.52
N TRP A 930 9.97 9.13 27.70
CA TRP A 930 10.52 8.26 26.65
C TRP A 930 11.38 9.06 25.65
N LEU A 931 10.90 10.22 25.19
CA LEU A 931 11.62 11.10 24.28
C LEU A 931 12.93 11.59 24.91
N ARG A 932 12.91 11.95 26.21
CA ARG A 932 14.11 12.37 26.94
C ARG A 932 15.17 11.30 26.97
N GLU A 933 14.81 10.06 27.31
CA GLU A 933 15.73 8.93 27.34
C GLU A 933 16.32 8.66 25.95
N LEU A 934 15.46 8.66 24.92
CA LEU A 934 15.87 8.42 23.55
C LEU A 934 16.80 9.51 23.00
N VAL A 935 16.47 10.79 23.22
CA VAL A 935 17.30 11.95 22.82
C VAL A 935 18.66 11.89 23.52
N SER A 936 18.70 11.55 24.81
CA SER A 936 19.95 11.39 25.56
C SER A 936 20.83 10.29 24.94
N ALA A 937 20.26 9.12 24.64
CA ALA A 937 20.98 8.04 23.98
C ALA A 937 21.49 8.41 22.57
N ILE A 938 20.71 9.17 21.79
CA ILE A 938 21.16 9.70 20.50
C ILE A 938 22.35 10.63 20.68
N LYS A 939 22.29 11.58 21.62
CA LYS A 939 23.37 12.53 21.87
C LYS A 939 24.66 11.87 22.40
N GLN A 940 24.56 10.75 23.12
CA GLN A 940 25.73 9.94 23.49
C GLN A 940 26.41 9.32 22.27
N ILE A 941 25.62 8.84 21.30
CA ILE A 941 26.10 8.14 20.12
C ILE A 941 26.65 9.12 19.07
N ASP A 942 25.97 10.26 18.92
CA ASP A 942 26.22 11.27 17.89
C ASP A 942 26.07 12.71 18.45
N PRO A 943 27.07 13.18 19.23
CA PRO A 943 26.99 14.47 19.91
C PRO A 943 27.10 15.69 18.96
N LYS A 944 27.55 15.48 17.72
CA LYS A 944 27.81 16.54 16.72
C LYS A 944 26.59 16.92 15.88
N SER A 945 25.57 16.06 15.83
CA SER A 945 24.39 16.24 14.98
C SER A 945 23.25 16.89 15.76
N TRP A 946 22.42 17.65 15.05
CA TRP A 946 21.24 18.27 15.66
C TRP A 946 20.21 17.22 16.05
N VAL A 947 19.43 17.47 17.10
CA VAL A 947 18.27 16.69 17.51
C VAL A 947 17.12 17.66 17.70
N THR A 948 16.09 17.51 16.89
CA THR A 948 14.95 18.43 16.82
C THR A 948 13.63 17.68 16.97
N LYS A 949 12.57 18.41 17.35
CA LYS A 949 11.22 17.85 17.52
C LYS A 949 10.18 18.74 16.85
N ASP A 950 9.30 18.14 16.06
CA ASP A 950 8.15 18.83 15.47
C ASP A 950 7.12 19.20 16.55
N LEU A 951 6.59 20.42 16.52
CA LEU A 951 5.49 20.87 17.36
C LEU A 951 4.50 21.64 16.49
N VAL A 952 3.24 21.20 16.42
CA VAL A 952 2.24 21.90 15.61
C VAL A 952 1.81 23.17 16.32
N VAL A 953 1.86 24.30 15.61
CA VAL A 953 1.36 25.58 16.12
C VAL A 953 -0.16 25.48 16.24
N SER A 954 -0.64 25.48 17.48
CA SER A 954 -2.05 25.35 17.85
C SER A 954 -2.29 26.06 19.17
N GLN A 955 -3.54 26.09 19.63
CA GLN A 955 -3.90 26.63 20.95
C GLN A 955 -3.11 25.97 22.11
N LEU A 956 -2.62 24.75 21.93
CA LEU A 956 -1.86 24.02 22.95
C LEU A 956 -0.34 24.22 22.84
N ALA A 957 0.15 24.85 21.78
CA ALA A 957 1.59 24.94 21.51
C ALA A 957 2.35 25.68 22.62
N SER A 958 1.83 26.81 23.12
CA SER A 958 2.43 27.56 24.24
C SER A 958 2.57 26.71 25.51
N LEU A 959 1.57 25.88 25.81
CA LEU A 959 1.61 24.97 26.96
C LEU A 959 2.66 23.87 26.76
N GLN A 960 2.69 23.26 25.58
CA GLN A 960 3.65 22.20 25.27
C GLN A 960 5.10 22.71 25.28
N LEU A 961 5.35 23.93 24.77
CA LEU A 961 6.67 24.57 24.85
C LEU A 961 7.13 24.72 26.30
N LYS A 962 6.23 25.17 27.19
CA LYS A 962 6.53 25.30 28.62
C LYS A 962 6.80 23.96 29.29
N GLU A 963 6.07 22.91 28.91
CA GLU A 963 6.28 21.55 29.42
C GLU A 963 7.63 20.99 28.97
N LEU A 964 7.97 21.13 27.67
CA LEU A 964 9.25 20.69 27.12
C LEU A 964 10.43 21.39 27.79
N ASP A 965 10.34 22.71 28.00
CA ASP A 965 11.32 23.51 28.75
C ASP A 965 11.52 22.98 30.18
N SER A 966 10.42 22.64 30.87
CA SER A 966 10.48 22.16 32.25
C SER A 966 11.10 20.77 32.43
N LEU A 967 11.17 19.96 31.37
CA LEU A 967 11.64 18.57 31.40
C LEU A 967 13.13 18.41 31.06
N ASP A 968 13.80 19.51 30.68
CA ASP A 968 15.23 19.57 30.35
C ASP A 968 15.66 18.50 29.33
N ILE A 969 14.85 18.32 28.27
CA ILE A 969 15.17 17.43 27.16
C ILE A 969 16.26 18.10 26.32
N SER A 970 17.39 17.42 26.08
CA SER A 970 18.55 17.95 25.34
C SER A 970 18.33 18.10 23.83
N LEU A 971 17.22 18.73 23.42
CA LEU A 971 16.92 19.12 22.05
C LEU A 971 17.72 20.38 21.67
N ASP A 972 18.23 20.42 20.45
CA ASP A 972 18.89 21.63 19.93
C ASP A 972 17.89 22.66 19.42
N ALA A 973 16.69 22.23 19.01
CA ALA A 973 15.59 23.10 18.60
C ALA A 973 14.23 22.42 18.62
N ILE A 974 13.17 23.23 18.75
CA ILE A 974 11.80 22.85 18.43
C ILE A 974 11.45 23.34 17.01
N GLU A 975 10.98 22.44 16.16
CA GLU A 975 10.45 22.78 14.84
C GLU A 975 8.97 23.14 14.95
N LEU A 976 8.65 24.43 14.90
CA LEU A 976 7.27 24.93 14.93
C LEU A 976 6.62 24.71 13.55
N ILE A 977 5.70 23.76 13.46
CA ILE A 977 4.95 23.44 12.23
C ILE A 977 3.81 24.44 12.06
N VAL A 978 3.90 25.31 11.06
CA VAL A 978 2.95 26.41 10.85
C VAL A 978 2.00 26.10 9.69
N SER A 979 0.76 25.71 10.02
CA SER A 979 -0.33 25.57 9.03
C SER A 979 -1.14 26.85 8.84
N ASP A 980 -1.28 27.65 9.91
CA ASP A 980 -1.90 28.96 9.92
C ASP A 980 -1.23 29.85 10.98
N THR A 981 -1.56 31.14 10.99
CA THR A 981 -0.89 32.14 11.82
C THR A 981 -1.65 32.49 13.10
N THR A 982 -2.79 31.84 13.37
CA THR A 982 -3.72 32.19 14.47
C THR A 982 -3.03 32.18 15.83
N PHE A 983 -2.24 31.14 16.10
CA PHE A 983 -1.52 30.95 17.37
C PHE A 983 0.00 31.14 17.25
N LEU A 984 0.47 31.61 16.09
CA LEU A 984 1.89 31.73 15.81
C LEU A 984 2.55 32.76 16.73
N LYS A 985 1.96 33.97 16.83
CA LYS A 985 2.51 35.05 17.66
C LYS A 985 2.69 34.62 19.11
N GLU A 986 1.67 34.01 19.70
CA GLU A 986 1.70 33.52 21.08
C GLU A 986 2.78 32.44 21.29
N SER A 987 2.90 31.51 20.35
CA SER A 987 3.91 30.44 20.38
C SER A 987 5.33 31.00 20.30
N LEU A 988 5.56 32.00 19.44
CA LEU A 988 6.86 32.67 19.29
C LEU A 988 7.22 33.45 20.54
N GLU A 989 6.30 34.24 21.10
CA GLU A 989 6.51 34.97 22.36
C GLU A 989 6.87 34.02 23.50
N MET A 990 6.20 32.87 23.60
CA MET A 990 6.54 31.83 24.58
C MET A 990 7.96 31.30 24.39
N ALA A 991 8.33 30.90 23.16
CA ALA A 991 9.66 30.40 22.86
C ALA A 991 10.75 31.44 23.16
N HIS A 992 10.53 32.72 22.80
CA HIS A 992 11.45 33.82 23.10
C HIS A 992 11.60 34.08 24.60
N SER A 993 10.48 34.15 25.34
CA SER A 993 10.50 34.42 26.79
C SER A 993 11.28 33.35 27.58
N ARG A 994 11.27 32.12 27.08
CA ARG A 994 11.90 30.94 27.68
C ARG A 994 13.28 30.63 27.09
N ARG A 995 13.73 31.39 26.08
CA ARG A 995 14.97 31.14 25.32
C ARG A 995 15.05 29.74 24.70
N ILE A 996 13.90 29.19 24.31
CA ILE A 996 13.82 27.90 23.62
C ILE A 996 14.27 28.11 22.17
N PRO A 997 15.34 27.46 21.68
CA PRO A 997 15.71 27.55 20.27
C PRO A 997 14.64 26.92 19.39
N TYR A 998 14.30 27.56 18.27
CA TYR A 998 13.26 27.07 17.37
C TYR A 998 13.59 27.28 15.90
N ILE A 999 12.92 26.49 15.04
CA ILE A 999 12.96 26.55 13.58
C ILE A 999 11.51 26.66 13.10
N ILE A 1000 11.23 27.53 12.13
CA ILE A 1000 9.92 27.55 11.47
C ILE A 1000 9.91 26.46 10.42
N SER A 1001 9.00 25.51 10.51
CA SER A 1001 8.99 24.32 9.65
C SER A 1001 7.59 24.09 9.09
N GLY A 1002 7.50 23.37 7.97
CA GLY A 1002 6.21 23.05 7.35
C GLY A 1002 5.42 24.23 6.76
N ILE A 1003 6.03 25.42 6.67
CA ILE A 1003 5.32 26.67 6.32
C ILE A 1003 5.14 26.84 4.80
N ASP A 1004 4.00 27.40 4.39
CA ASP A 1004 3.72 27.75 2.99
C ASP A 1004 4.47 29.04 2.59
N PRO A 1005 5.10 29.09 1.40
CA PRO A 1005 5.80 30.29 0.91
C PRO A 1005 4.96 31.57 0.89
N GLU A 1006 3.65 31.47 0.68
CA GLU A 1006 2.75 32.63 0.67
C GLU A 1006 2.63 33.27 2.06
N LEU A 1007 2.60 32.46 3.12
CA LEU A 1007 2.61 32.96 4.51
C LEU A 1007 3.94 33.65 4.84
N VAL A 1008 5.06 33.06 4.41
CA VAL A 1008 6.39 33.66 4.60
C VAL A 1008 6.50 35.02 3.89
N SER A 1009 5.95 35.12 2.67
CA SER A 1009 5.95 36.36 1.90
C SER A 1009 5.10 37.46 2.54
N GLN A 1010 3.94 37.11 3.11
CA GLN A 1010 3.03 38.07 3.74
C GLN A 1010 3.55 38.58 5.09
N GLN A 1011 4.32 37.76 5.82
CA GLN A 1011 4.81 38.09 7.17
C GLN A 1011 6.34 38.12 7.25
N ARG A 1012 7.00 38.65 6.19
CA ARG A 1012 8.45 38.59 6.01
C ARG A 1012 9.26 39.10 7.20
N GLU A 1013 8.77 40.14 7.88
CA GLU A 1013 9.41 40.74 9.07
C GLU A 1013 9.49 39.77 10.25
N HIS A 1014 8.50 38.89 10.43
CA HIS A 1014 8.46 37.93 11.54
C HIS A 1014 9.46 36.78 11.37
N PHE A 1015 9.98 36.58 10.16
CA PHE A 1015 10.83 35.44 9.81
C PHE A 1015 12.25 35.82 9.39
N ALA A 1016 12.59 37.11 9.36
CA ALA A 1016 13.84 37.61 8.78
C ALA A 1016 15.13 37.03 9.39
N ASN A 1017 15.10 36.62 10.66
CA ASN A 1017 16.27 36.11 11.40
C ASN A 1017 16.08 34.68 11.96
N THR A 1018 15.16 33.91 11.38
CA THR A 1018 14.84 32.56 11.88
C THR A 1018 15.06 31.52 10.80
N PRO A 1019 15.71 30.38 11.10
CA PRO A 1019 15.81 29.27 10.16
C PRO A 1019 14.43 28.78 9.70
N ILE A 1020 14.27 28.57 8.39
CA ILE A 1020 13.00 28.13 7.78
C ILE A 1020 13.18 26.82 7.04
N ILE A 1021 12.25 25.88 7.27
CA ILE A 1021 12.04 24.68 6.48
C ILE A 1021 10.68 24.81 5.78
N MET A 1022 10.70 24.99 4.46
CA MET A 1022 9.48 25.09 3.66
C MET A 1022 8.73 23.76 3.64
N SER A 1023 7.41 23.82 3.51
CA SER A 1023 6.48 22.67 3.57
C SER A 1023 6.98 21.41 2.85
N ASN A 1024 7.02 21.41 1.52
CA ASN A 1024 7.43 20.25 0.75
C ASN A 1024 7.88 20.64 -0.68
N TRP A 1025 8.79 19.86 -1.27
CA TRP A 1025 9.26 20.08 -2.64
C TRP A 1025 8.19 19.80 -3.70
N GLN A 1026 7.43 18.73 -3.53
CA GLN A 1026 6.42 18.29 -4.49
C GLN A 1026 5.19 17.76 -3.76
N ASN A 1027 3.99 18.04 -4.29
CA ASN A 1027 2.74 17.54 -3.76
C ASN A 1027 2.84 16.03 -3.48
N GLN A 1028 2.50 15.60 -2.27
CA GLN A 1028 2.67 14.22 -1.84
C GLN A 1028 1.55 13.35 -2.41
N TRP A 1029 1.91 12.17 -2.94
CA TRP A 1029 0.94 11.21 -3.44
C TRP A 1029 1.28 9.80 -2.97
N GLN A 1030 0.68 9.43 -1.84
CA GLN A 1030 0.71 8.08 -1.30
C GLN A 1030 -0.65 7.41 -1.46
N ASN A 1031 -0.71 6.10 -1.20
CA ASN A 1031 -1.94 5.31 -1.24
C ASN A 1031 -3.06 5.86 -0.33
N HIS A 1032 -2.70 6.50 0.79
CA HIS A 1032 -3.63 6.93 1.84
C HIS A 1032 -3.44 8.37 2.31
N LEU A 1033 -2.54 9.13 1.67
CA LEU A 1033 -2.27 10.53 2.01
C LEU A 1033 -1.91 11.30 0.74
N ILE A 1034 -2.63 12.39 0.51
CA ILE A 1034 -2.41 13.31 -0.61
C ILE A 1034 -2.39 14.74 -0.06
N THR A 1035 -1.33 15.48 -0.38
CA THR A 1035 -1.15 16.88 0.04
C THR A 1035 -0.94 17.77 -1.18
N TYR A 1036 -1.31 19.05 -1.05
CA TYR A 1036 -1.14 20.07 -2.09
C TYR A 1036 -0.13 21.16 -1.67
N ASP A 1037 0.74 20.84 -0.71
CA ASP A 1037 1.69 21.72 -0.05
C ASP A 1037 3.07 21.77 -0.73
N GLY A 1038 3.20 21.19 -1.93
CA GLY A 1038 4.45 21.19 -2.68
C GLY A 1038 4.73 22.48 -3.45
N LEU A 1039 6.00 22.80 -3.68
CA LEU A 1039 6.41 23.81 -4.67
C LEU A 1039 6.15 23.35 -6.12
N LEU A 1040 6.18 22.02 -6.33
CA LEU A 1040 5.82 21.36 -7.58
C LEU A 1040 4.52 20.57 -7.43
N ASP A 1041 3.75 20.44 -8.51
CA ASP A 1041 2.56 19.60 -8.55
C ASP A 1041 2.89 18.10 -8.69
N PHE A 1042 1.86 17.24 -8.79
CA PHE A 1042 2.06 15.80 -8.89
C PHE A 1042 2.89 15.33 -10.08
N ASN A 1043 2.91 16.10 -11.17
CA ASN A 1043 3.65 15.81 -12.40
C ASN A 1043 5.03 16.50 -12.42
N GLY A 1044 5.35 17.32 -11.42
CA GLY A 1044 6.60 18.07 -11.32
C GLY A 1044 6.55 19.43 -12.00
N PHE A 1045 5.36 19.94 -12.36
CA PHE A 1045 5.21 21.31 -12.86
C PHE A 1045 5.31 22.31 -11.72
N LYS A 1046 5.88 23.48 -12.00
CA LYS A 1046 6.12 24.53 -10.99
C LYS A 1046 4.81 25.23 -10.62
N LYS A 1047 4.57 25.44 -9.32
CA LYS A 1047 3.40 26.16 -8.80
C LYS A 1047 3.76 27.61 -8.42
N LYS A 1048 2.74 28.43 -8.10
CA LYS A 1048 2.92 29.80 -7.59
C LYS A 1048 3.94 29.90 -6.45
N GLY A 1049 3.90 28.97 -5.49
CA GLY A 1049 4.85 28.93 -4.37
C GLY A 1049 6.32 28.85 -4.81
N PHE A 1050 6.62 28.22 -5.95
CA PHE A 1050 7.98 28.17 -6.50
C PHE A 1050 8.52 29.57 -6.84
N LEU A 1051 7.68 30.44 -7.42
CA LEU A 1051 8.06 31.83 -7.75
C LEU A 1051 8.25 32.67 -6.49
N LEU A 1052 7.35 32.52 -5.51
CA LEU A 1052 7.43 33.26 -4.25
C LEU A 1052 8.74 32.95 -3.52
N VAL A 1053 9.19 31.69 -3.53
CA VAL A 1053 10.50 31.33 -2.96
C VAL A 1053 11.65 32.00 -3.71
N GLU A 1054 11.64 32.01 -5.04
CA GLU A 1054 12.68 32.66 -5.86
C GLU A 1054 12.75 34.17 -5.57
N GLU A 1055 11.60 34.83 -5.43
CA GLU A 1055 11.50 36.25 -5.06
C GLU A 1055 11.99 36.49 -3.62
N LEU A 1056 11.61 35.62 -2.68
CA LEU A 1056 12.09 35.68 -1.30
C LEU A 1056 13.62 35.61 -1.21
N LYS A 1057 14.25 34.90 -2.15
CA LYS A 1057 15.70 34.75 -2.28
C LYS A 1057 16.37 35.82 -3.16
N GLY A 1058 15.61 36.80 -3.68
CA GLY A 1058 16.14 37.93 -4.44
C GLY A 1058 16.34 37.67 -5.94
N ASN A 1059 15.88 36.53 -6.46
CA ASN A 1059 15.95 36.23 -7.89
C ASN A 1059 14.80 36.92 -8.65
N ARG A 1060 15.12 37.75 -9.65
CA ARG A 1060 14.13 38.41 -10.50
C ARG A 1060 13.69 37.49 -11.64
N LEU A 1061 12.72 36.62 -11.40
CA LEU A 1061 12.05 35.86 -12.46
C LEU A 1061 10.81 36.64 -12.95
N LYS A 1062 10.63 36.74 -14.28
CA LYS A 1062 9.35 37.19 -14.85
C LYS A 1062 8.27 36.17 -14.50
N ILE A 1063 7.29 36.59 -13.72
CA ILE A 1063 6.12 35.78 -13.37
C ILE A 1063 5.37 35.42 -14.66
N PRO A 1064 5.23 34.14 -15.03
CA PRO A 1064 4.25 33.77 -16.05
C PRO A 1064 2.87 34.18 -15.52
N SER A 1065 2.16 35.04 -16.25
CA SER A 1065 0.79 35.43 -15.90
C SER A 1065 -0.10 34.19 -15.97
N PHE A 1066 -0.34 33.56 -14.81
CA PHE A 1066 -1.36 32.54 -14.67
C PHE A 1066 -2.66 33.22 -14.31
N PRO A 1067 -3.72 33.01 -15.10
CA PRO A 1067 -5.01 33.58 -14.78
C PRO A 1067 -5.56 32.93 -13.52
N LYS A 1068 -6.36 33.67 -12.75
CA LYS A 1068 -7.11 33.07 -11.64
C LYS A 1068 -8.12 32.10 -12.25
N VAL A 1069 -8.22 30.89 -11.70
CA VAL A 1069 -9.13 29.84 -12.19
C VAL A 1069 -10.15 29.46 -11.12
N LYS A 1070 -11.37 29.15 -11.53
CA LYS A 1070 -12.47 28.67 -10.66
C LYS A 1070 -13.24 27.55 -11.34
N ILE A 1071 -13.98 26.79 -10.55
CA ILE A 1071 -14.91 25.77 -11.04
C ILE A 1071 -16.32 26.34 -10.96
N LEU A 1072 -17.01 26.46 -12.10
CA LEU A 1072 -18.43 26.75 -12.13
C LEU A 1072 -19.19 25.47 -11.75
N ARG A 1073 -19.88 25.54 -10.61
CA ARG A 1073 -20.71 24.46 -10.09
C ARG A 1073 -22.13 24.54 -10.65
N PRO A 1074 -22.80 23.39 -10.87
CA PRO A 1074 -24.21 23.37 -11.25
C PRO A 1074 -25.09 23.93 -10.11
N SER A 1075 -26.10 24.72 -10.46
CA SER A 1075 -27.09 25.28 -9.53
C SER A 1075 -28.23 24.31 -9.18
N THR A 1076 -28.01 23.00 -9.32
CA THR A 1076 -29.03 21.97 -9.03
C THR A 1076 -28.71 21.18 -7.77
N PRO A 1077 -29.70 20.72 -6.99
CA PRO A 1077 -29.48 19.83 -5.85
C PRO A 1077 -28.70 18.57 -6.25
N LEU A 1078 -27.72 18.20 -5.41
CA LEU A 1078 -26.93 16.99 -5.62
C LEU A 1078 -27.72 15.75 -5.20
N LEU A 1079 -28.08 14.93 -6.18
CA LEU A 1079 -28.60 13.59 -5.98
C LEU A 1079 -27.52 12.57 -6.34
N SER A 1080 -27.36 11.55 -5.50
CA SER A 1080 -26.43 10.46 -5.78
C SER A 1080 -26.74 9.83 -7.14
N LYS A 1081 -25.69 9.46 -7.89
CA LYS A 1081 -25.71 8.90 -9.26
C LYS A 1081 -26.21 9.84 -10.36
N LYS A 1082 -26.55 11.08 -10.04
CA LYS A 1082 -26.89 12.08 -11.06
C LYS A 1082 -25.63 12.50 -11.79
N LEU A 1083 -25.68 12.62 -13.12
CA LEU A 1083 -24.60 13.17 -13.93
C LEU A 1083 -24.77 14.70 -13.99
N LEU A 1084 -23.75 15.46 -13.60
CA LEU A 1084 -23.77 16.91 -13.62
C LEU A 1084 -22.55 17.48 -14.32
N LYS A 1085 -22.75 18.58 -15.07
CA LYS A 1085 -21.70 19.24 -15.83
C LYS A 1085 -21.07 20.38 -15.02
N TYR A 1086 -19.75 20.46 -15.06
CA TYR A 1086 -18.93 21.49 -14.43
C TYR A 1086 -18.09 22.19 -15.50
N TYR A 1087 -17.81 23.48 -15.31
CA TYR A 1087 -17.01 24.26 -16.26
C TYR A 1087 -15.81 24.89 -15.56
N ALA A 1088 -14.69 24.99 -16.28
CA ALA A 1088 -13.54 25.75 -15.88
C ALA A 1088 -13.78 27.23 -16.20
N LEU A 1089 -13.56 28.10 -15.22
CA LEU A 1089 -13.62 29.55 -15.38
C LEU A 1089 -12.22 30.13 -15.25
N ILE A 1090 -11.99 31.17 -16.03
CA ILE A 1090 -10.77 31.97 -16.07
C ILE A 1090 -11.11 33.43 -15.77
N HIS A 1091 -10.26 34.13 -15.03
CA HIS A 1091 -10.43 35.56 -14.75
C HIS A 1091 -9.56 36.40 -15.69
N HIS A 1092 -10.20 37.28 -16.45
CA HIS A 1092 -9.56 38.33 -17.25
C HIS A 1092 -9.81 39.71 -16.61
N ASP A 1093 -9.22 40.76 -17.17
CA ASP A 1093 -9.37 42.14 -16.67
C ASP A 1093 -10.84 42.60 -16.62
N ASN A 1094 -11.72 42.01 -17.45
CA ASN A 1094 -13.16 42.30 -17.52
C ASN A 1094 -14.04 41.29 -16.73
N GLY A 1095 -13.47 40.43 -15.88
CA GLY A 1095 -14.22 39.48 -15.04
C GLY A 1095 -14.01 38.00 -15.39
N TRP A 1096 -14.90 37.13 -14.90
CA TRP A 1096 -14.84 35.68 -15.09
C TRP A 1096 -15.50 35.24 -16.41
N SER A 1097 -14.81 34.46 -17.23
CA SER A 1097 -15.33 33.82 -18.44
C SER A 1097 -15.08 32.31 -18.44
N TYR A 1098 -15.70 31.58 -19.37
CA TYR A 1098 -15.38 30.17 -19.60
C TYR A 1098 -13.96 30.05 -20.16
N LEU A 1099 -13.23 29.06 -19.67
CA LEU A 1099 -11.93 28.71 -20.25
C LEU A 1099 -12.20 27.98 -21.58
N GLU A 1100 -11.77 28.55 -22.70
CA GLU A 1100 -11.93 27.94 -24.03
C GLU A 1100 -10.86 26.88 -24.30
N ASP A 1101 -11.18 25.83 -25.05
CA ASP A 1101 -10.23 24.75 -25.37
C ASP A 1101 -9.05 25.24 -26.25
N GLU A 1102 -9.19 26.35 -26.99
CA GLU A 1102 -8.15 26.94 -27.85
C GLU A 1102 -7.21 27.93 -27.13
N SER A 1103 -7.36 28.11 -25.82
CA SER A 1103 -6.64 29.10 -25.01
C SER A 1103 -5.13 28.81 -24.80
N GLY A 1104 -4.63 27.68 -25.31
CA GLY A 1104 -3.23 27.25 -25.18
C GLY A 1104 -2.88 26.72 -23.78
N TYR A 1105 -3.87 26.39 -22.96
CA TYR A 1105 -3.72 25.73 -21.66
C TYR A 1105 -4.15 24.27 -21.73
N GLU A 1106 -3.40 23.39 -21.09
CA GLU A 1106 -3.83 22.02 -20.85
C GLU A 1106 -4.66 21.97 -19.55
N ILE A 1107 -5.84 21.36 -19.59
CA ILE A 1107 -6.80 21.36 -18.49
C ILE A 1107 -7.04 19.93 -18.02
N GLU A 1108 -6.82 19.67 -16.73
CA GLU A 1108 -7.06 18.37 -16.12
C GLU A 1108 -8.05 18.46 -14.97
N TRP A 1109 -9.06 17.58 -15.00
CA TRP A 1109 -10.04 17.39 -13.95
C TRP A 1109 -9.72 16.14 -13.13
N ARG A 1110 -9.69 16.30 -11.81
CA ARG A 1110 -9.57 15.20 -10.86
C ARG A 1110 -10.68 15.23 -9.83
N LEU A 1111 -11.10 14.05 -9.39
CA LEU A 1111 -11.98 13.88 -8.24
C LEU A 1111 -11.10 13.52 -7.03
N ALA A 1112 -11.22 14.29 -5.97
CA ALA A 1112 -10.53 14.05 -4.71
C ALA A 1112 -11.53 13.60 -3.63
N LYS A 1113 -11.14 12.62 -2.82
CA LYS A 1113 -11.91 12.11 -1.69
C LYS A 1113 -11.22 12.50 -0.39
N ARG A 1114 -11.99 13.05 0.56
CA ARG A 1114 -11.55 13.45 1.89
C ARG A 1114 -11.97 12.45 2.97
N ASN A 1115 -11.15 12.33 4.01
CA ASN A 1115 -11.51 11.65 5.24
C ASN A 1115 -12.37 12.55 6.15
N ARG A 1116 -12.75 12.08 7.35
CA ARG A 1116 -13.59 12.85 8.29
C ARG A 1116 -12.90 14.11 8.85
N TRP A 1117 -11.57 14.16 8.76
CA TRP A 1117 -10.74 15.30 9.19
C TRP A 1117 -10.44 16.26 8.04
N GLY A 1118 -11.04 16.05 6.86
CA GLY A 1118 -10.84 16.88 5.69
C GLY A 1118 -9.55 16.60 4.91
N GLN A 1119 -8.70 15.65 5.30
CA GLN A 1119 -7.49 15.33 4.52
C GLN A 1119 -7.83 14.52 3.27
N VAL A 1120 -7.14 14.79 2.17
CA VAL A 1120 -7.35 14.05 0.91
C VAL A 1120 -6.64 12.71 0.98
N ILE A 1121 -7.39 11.64 0.75
CA ILE A 1121 -6.92 10.25 0.86
C ILE A 1121 -6.92 9.51 -0.48
N ALA A 1122 -7.62 10.05 -1.48
CA ALA A 1122 -7.65 9.48 -2.82
C ALA A 1122 -7.86 10.57 -3.87
N LEU A 1123 -7.24 10.38 -5.04
CA LEU A 1123 -7.31 11.27 -6.19
C LEU A 1123 -7.40 10.43 -7.46
N LYS A 1124 -8.32 10.77 -8.36
CA LYS A 1124 -8.49 10.12 -9.66
C LYS A 1124 -8.71 11.17 -10.73
N LYS A 1125 -7.95 11.07 -11.83
CA LYS A 1125 -8.23 11.82 -13.06
C LYS A 1125 -9.56 11.35 -13.63
N ILE A 1126 -10.47 12.29 -13.88
CA ILE A 1126 -11.82 12.02 -14.38
C ILE A 1126 -12.06 12.58 -15.79
N GLY A 1127 -11.20 13.46 -16.28
CA GLY A 1127 -11.26 13.97 -17.64
C GLY A 1127 -10.33 15.16 -17.88
N GLU A 1128 -10.44 15.72 -19.08
CA GLU A 1128 -9.66 16.86 -19.58
C GLU A 1128 -10.60 17.83 -20.32
N GLY A 1129 -10.13 19.06 -20.56
CA GLY A 1129 -10.85 20.10 -21.32
C GLY A 1129 -11.63 21.12 -20.48
N ALA A 1130 -12.24 22.10 -21.15
CA ALA A 1130 -12.96 23.22 -20.55
C ALA A 1130 -14.14 22.84 -19.62
N SER A 1131 -14.70 21.64 -19.80
CA SER A 1131 -15.83 21.16 -19.00
C SER A 1131 -15.78 19.66 -18.77
N ILE A 1132 -16.45 19.18 -17.72
CA ILE A 1132 -16.51 17.76 -17.40
C ILE A 1132 -17.90 17.36 -16.89
N ASN A 1133 -18.35 16.17 -17.27
CA ASN A 1133 -19.53 15.53 -16.71
C ASN A 1133 -19.12 14.59 -15.58
N VAL A 1134 -19.66 14.81 -14.38
CA VAL A 1134 -19.30 14.08 -13.16
C VAL A 1134 -20.52 13.37 -12.60
N GLU A 1135 -20.42 12.05 -12.42
CA GLU A 1135 -21.44 11.27 -11.71
C GLU A 1135 -21.27 11.50 -10.20
N ILE A 1136 -22.33 11.99 -9.53
CA ILE A 1136 -22.27 12.39 -8.13
C ILE A 1136 -22.24 11.16 -7.21
N PRO A 1137 -21.20 10.95 -6.38
CA PRO A 1137 -21.10 9.76 -5.53
C PRO A 1137 -22.08 9.81 -4.34
N LYS A 1138 -22.46 8.65 -3.79
CA LYS A 1138 -23.39 8.52 -2.64
C LYS A 1138 -23.01 9.38 -1.43
N SER A 1139 -21.71 9.54 -1.16
CA SER A 1139 -21.19 10.35 -0.05
C SER A 1139 -20.56 11.65 -0.54
N TYR A 1140 -21.18 12.33 -1.51
CA TYR A 1140 -20.65 13.52 -2.21
C TYR A 1140 -20.09 14.61 -1.31
N LYS A 1141 -20.55 14.75 -0.06
CA LYS A 1141 -20.00 15.70 0.93
C LYS A 1141 -18.51 15.47 1.25
N ARG A 1142 -18.00 14.26 1.02
CA ARG A 1142 -16.60 13.89 1.21
C ARG A 1142 -15.76 14.04 -0.06
N TYR A 1143 -16.32 14.58 -1.13
CA TYR A 1143 -15.65 14.69 -2.42
C TYR A 1143 -15.55 16.14 -2.86
N GLU A 1144 -14.49 16.43 -3.59
CA GLU A 1144 -14.26 17.71 -4.25
C GLU A 1144 -13.73 17.48 -5.65
N LEU A 1145 -13.97 18.45 -6.52
CA LEU A 1145 -13.31 18.54 -7.80
C LEU A 1145 -12.03 19.35 -7.66
N VAL A 1146 -11.01 18.88 -8.34
CA VAL A 1146 -9.73 19.56 -8.50
C VAL A 1146 -9.57 19.86 -9.97
N LEU A 1147 -9.52 21.14 -10.31
CA LEU A 1147 -9.21 21.64 -11.64
C LEU A 1147 -7.75 22.06 -11.65
N THR A 1148 -6.96 21.53 -12.57
CA THR A 1148 -5.56 21.91 -12.77
C THR A 1148 -5.37 22.45 -14.18
N VAL A 1149 -4.73 23.61 -14.29
CA VAL A 1149 -4.43 24.28 -15.56
C VAL A 1149 -2.92 24.35 -15.71
N ILE A 1150 -2.41 23.90 -16.85
CA ILE A 1150 -0.99 23.70 -17.12
C ILE A 1150 -0.58 24.51 -18.36
N ARG A 1151 0.56 25.20 -18.29
CA ARG A 1151 1.17 25.89 -19.44
C ARG A 1151 2.67 26.06 -19.24
N ASN A 1152 3.47 25.78 -20.27
CA ASN A 1152 4.91 26.05 -20.31
C ASN A 1152 5.70 25.53 -19.08
N GLY A 1153 5.36 24.36 -18.54
CA GLY A 1153 6.05 23.77 -17.39
C GLY A 1153 5.59 24.28 -16.01
N TRP A 1154 4.50 25.04 -15.97
CA TRP A 1154 3.89 25.59 -14.77
C TRP A 1154 2.45 25.11 -14.63
N SER A 1155 1.96 25.04 -13.40
CA SER A 1155 0.57 24.68 -13.12
C SER A 1155 -0.05 25.50 -11.99
N THR A 1156 -1.37 25.70 -12.12
CA THR A 1156 -2.22 26.26 -11.07
C THR A 1156 -3.41 25.32 -10.86
N SER A 1157 -3.84 25.16 -9.62
CA SER A 1157 -4.96 24.27 -9.28
C SER A 1157 -5.94 25.00 -8.37
N THR A 1158 -7.22 24.73 -8.56
CA THR A 1158 -8.29 25.13 -7.64
C THR A 1158 -9.14 23.92 -7.28
N THR A 1159 -9.71 23.94 -6.08
CA THR A 1159 -10.68 22.92 -5.67
C THR A 1159 -12.06 23.52 -5.48
N ALA A 1160 -13.09 22.70 -5.63
CA ALA A 1160 -14.47 23.06 -5.30
C ALA A 1160 -15.22 21.85 -4.78
N THR A 1161 -16.04 22.05 -3.74
CA THR A 1161 -17.00 21.04 -3.32
C THR A 1161 -17.94 20.70 -4.48
N LEU A 1162 -18.43 19.46 -4.51
CA LEU A 1162 -19.41 19.07 -5.53
C LEU A 1162 -20.72 19.88 -5.40
N ASN A 1163 -21.06 20.35 -4.21
CA ASN A 1163 -22.29 21.09 -3.95
C ASN A 1163 -22.09 22.60 -3.93
N THR A 1164 -23.14 23.32 -4.35
CA THR A 1164 -23.34 24.73 -4.00
C THR A 1164 -23.86 24.78 -2.55
N PRO A 1165 -23.31 25.60 -1.64
CA PRO A 1165 -23.79 25.69 -0.26
C PRO A 1165 -25.27 26.09 -0.24
N SER A 1166 -26.11 25.29 0.40
CA SER A 1166 -27.52 25.60 0.62
C SER A 1166 -27.69 26.16 2.04
N SER A 1167 -27.28 27.40 2.28
CA SER A 1167 -27.71 28.19 3.46
C SER A 1167 -27.63 29.70 3.17
N PRO A 1168 -28.69 30.46 3.52
CA PRO A 1168 -28.67 31.92 3.49
C PRO A 1168 -28.07 32.43 4.80
N SER A 1169 -26.74 32.55 4.89
CA SER A 1169 -26.12 33.14 6.09
C SER A 1169 -24.76 33.79 5.89
N ILE A 1170 -24.35 34.12 4.65
CA ILE A 1170 -23.23 35.04 4.37
C ILE A 1170 -23.55 35.81 3.08
N ALA A 1171 -24.48 36.75 3.18
CA ALA A 1171 -24.70 37.81 2.21
C ALA A 1171 -24.98 39.10 3.00
N ALA A 1172 -23.97 39.54 3.75
CA ALA A 1172 -23.96 40.84 4.41
C ALA A 1172 -22.51 41.28 4.64
N SER A 1173 -21.78 41.53 3.55
CA SER A 1173 -20.60 42.40 3.57
C SER A 1173 -20.25 42.84 2.14
N GLY A 1174 -20.91 43.93 1.70
CA GLY A 1174 -20.45 44.88 0.69
C GLY A 1174 -20.56 44.51 -0.80
N PRO A 1175 -21.20 45.33 -1.65
CA PRO A 1175 -20.74 45.55 -3.01
C PRO A 1175 -19.65 46.64 -3.01
N ASP A 1176 -18.42 46.26 -3.40
CA ASP A 1176 -17.45 47.07 -4.15
C ASP A 1176 -16.31 46.17 -4.66
#